data_AF-A0A1P8FIZ5-F1
#
_entry.id   AF-A0A1P8FIZ5-F1
#
_cell.length_a   1.000
_cell.length_b   1.000
_cell.length_c   1.000
_cell.angle_alpha   90.00
_cell.angle_beta   90.00
_cell.angle_gamma   90.00
#
_symmetry.space_group_name_H-M   'P 1'
#
loop_
_entity.id
_entity.type
_entity.pdbx_description
1 polymer ?
#
loop_
_entity_poly.entity_id
_entity_poly.type
_entity_poly.pdbx_seq_one_letter_code
_entity_poly.pdbx_strand_id
1 'polypeptide(L)'
;MTPYESPAPPAILESEGPLFNEEVRLLFRFSLVEYLATLLVVFILGAILWDDLAQPALFAWFCGISLVTIARYILYKAFINKSPPSETLGRWEHAFLVGTFITAALWALIGTVLLPSQAHMTSRLSVVMVVTLLLTGAVAYYAPHRYAYKVTAFVGLVPLAVALGFSGDRPQMAISGLVLLLALLLPYIHTKVHAALVDSLSTRRDLDDRDSELKSERSKLQVATDALAGEMVERLKAQQQELLTAQKVRMHFERTPLGVIEWDRQFRVMAWNPAAEAIFGHPAEEAKGRGAVGLVVAQAERASVEAMWKEVAETKDGSKSTLVNVTRAGRTIHCEWYNTPLVDPGGRIIGYASLVQDVTERLNTERTIHYMAHHDALTGLPNRRLMQDRLNQAIMSARRKQRHVAVLFLDLDRFKVVNDTLGHESGDFILRDVAQRLMSCVREVDTVSREGGDEFVVILPDLERPENARVVADKILKELMRPVDISGHEIHITTSIGISHYPNDATDVSHLLKHADNAMYQAKDAGRNTIRFFTGDLNFLLSKRLEVEGKLRRAIENEEFFLRYQPQVEIATGRISGMEALIRWNDPQKGEVFPKDFIFVAEELGLIVQLGEWVFRTACRQLKAWETDGLPPVTISVNISPRQFMSRRLVPTLLAMIRETGANPKYVELEITETMIMRNLEQSVETLEQLRSVGMQVAVDDFGVGYSSLGQLKRLPATSMKIDRSFIANVPDDTSSGSITEAIIAMAKRLKLRVIAEGVETRQQLDFLRANHCEAFQGYLFSKPVTALEATAMLKAQAAADTPTPEAAAH
;
A
#
# COMPACT_ATOMS: atom_id res chain seq x y z
N MET A 1 0.71 -99.64 1.19
CA MET A 1 -0.37 -100.63 0.98
C MET A 1 -1.54 -100.24 1.88
N THR A 2 -2.50 -99.51 1.32
CA THR A 2 -3.89 -99.31 1.77
C THR A 2 -4.60 -98.58 0.61
N PRO A 3 -5.89 -98.83 0.37
CA PRO A 3 -6.38 -99.11 -0.98
C PRO A 3 -6.90 -97.89 -1.75
N TYR A 4 -6.85 -98.03 -3.07
CA TYR A 4 -7.39 -97.16 -4.11
C TYR A 4 -8.93 -97.24 -4.08
N GLU A 5 -9.61 -96.19 -3.63
CA GLU A 5 -11.05 -96.03 -3.84
C GLU A 5 -11.30 -95.39 -5.21
N SER A 6 -12.01 -96.12 -6.05
CA SER A 6 -12.46 -95.69 -7.38
C SER A 6 -13.54 -94.61 -7.23
N PRO A 7 -13.45 -93.46 -7.92
CA PRO A 7 -14.54 -92.49 -7.91
C PRO A 7 -15.70 -93.00 -8.78
N ALA A 8 -16.92 -92.85 -8.24
CA ALA A 8 -18.18 -93.08 -8.95
C ALA A 8 -18.33 -92.11 -10.14
N PRO A 9 -19.05 -92.49 -11.21
CA PRO A 9 -19.25 -91.63 -12.39
C PRO A 9 -20.12 -90.40 -12.03
N PRO A 10 -19.84 -89.22 -12.60
CA PRO A 10 -20.62 -88.02 -12.32
C PRO A 10 -22.03 -88.15 -12.90
N ALA A 11 -23.03 -87.87 -12.07
CA ALA A 11 -24.43 -87.73 -12.47
C ALA A 11 -24.58 -86.54 -13.42
N ILE A 12 -24.70 -86.83 -14.71
CA ILE A 12 -25.20 -85.90 -15.72
C ILE A 12 -26.71 -85.80 -15.46
N LEU A 13 -27.17 -84.71 -14.81
CA LEU A 13 -28.53 -84.15 -14.86
C LEU A 13 -28.71 -83.10 -13.75
N GLU A 14 -27.99 -81.96 -13.81
CA GLU A 14 -28.32 -80.78 -12.99
C GLU A 14 -27.76 -79.44 -13.55
N SER A 15 -27.46 -79.36 -14.85
CA SER A 15 -26.78 -78.20 -15.46
C SER A 15 -27.68 -77.23 -16.27
N GLU A 16 -29.00 -77.46 -16.38
CA GLU A 16 -29.87 -76.57 -17.18
C GLU A 16 -30.41 -75.36 -16.39
N GLY A 17 -30.45 -75.42 -15.05
CA GLY A 17 -31.04 -74.38 -14.22
C GLY A 17 -30.47 -72.96 -14.43
N PRO A 18 -29.15 -72.74 -14.48
CA PRO A 18 -28.60 -71.39 -14.50
C PRO A 18 -28.53 -70.75 -15.89
N LEU A 19 -28.38 -71.53 -16.96
CA LEU A 19 -28.37 -71.01 -18.34
C LEU A 19 -29.79 -70.58 -18.77
N PHE A 20 -30.79 -71.40 -18.44
CA PHE A 20 -32.20 -71.06 -18.59
C PHE A 20 -32.57 -69.73 -17.89
N ASN A 21 -32.04 -69.49 -16.69
CA ASN A 21 -32.31 -68.26 -15.95
C ASN A 21 -31.78 -67.01 -16.68
N GLU A 22 -30.61 -67.10 -17.31
CA GLU A 22 -30.02 -66.00 -18.08
C GLU A 22 -30.79 -65.76 -19.37
N GLU A 23 -31.18 -66.82 -20.06
CA GLU A 23 -32.00 -66.75 -21.27
C GLU A 23 -33.33 -66.01 -21.02
N VAL A 24 -34.08 -66.39 -19.98
CA VAL A 24 -35.34 -65.72 -19.62
C VAL A 24 -35.11 -64.26 -19.25
N ARG A 25 -34.04 -63.93 -18.51
CA ARG A 25 -33.73 -62.54 -18.15
C ARG A 25 -33.37 -61.70 -19.38
N LEU A 26 -32.61 -62.25 -20.32
CA LEU A 26 -32.26 -61.59 -21.58
C LEU A 26 -33.49 -61.32 -22.45
N LEU A 27 -34.43 -62.27 -22.49
CA LEU A 27 -35.70 -62.14 -23.21
C LEU A 27 -36.46 -60.87 -22.78
N PHE A 28 -36.58 -60.64 -21.48
CA PHE A 28 -37.20 -59.43 -20.94
C PHE A 28 -36.32 -58.19 -21.10
N ARG A 29 -34.99 -58.30 -21.00
CA ARG A 29 -34.11 -57.13 -21.16
C ARG A 29 -34.22 -56.52 -22.56
N PHE A 30 -34.37 -57.34 -23.59
CA PHE A 30 -34.51 -56.86 -24.96
C PHE A 30 -35.95 -56.44 -25.34
N SER A 31 -36.93 -56.63 -24.44
CA SER A 31 -38.35 -56.52 -24.80
C SER A 31 -38.86 -55.10 -24.97
N LEU A 32 -38.24 -54.13 -24.30
CA LEU A 32 -38.65 -52.73 -24.39
C LEU A 32 -38.60 -52.21 -25.83
N VAL A 33 -37.52 -52.53 -26.56
CA VAL A 33 -37.31 -52.04 -27.93
C VAL A 33 -38.35 -52.64 -28.88
N GLU A 34 -38.68 -53.93 -28.74
CA GLU A 34 -39.74 -54.59 -29.53
C GLU A 34 -41.11 -53.94 -29.28
N TYR A 35 -41.45 -53.63 -28.02
CA TYR A 35 -42.75 -53.03 -27.69
C TYR A 35 -42.89 -51.62 -28.24
N LEU A 36 -41.84 -50.80 -28.14
CA LEU A 36 -41.82 -49.46 -28.72
C LEU A 36 -41.90 -49.51 -30.24
N ALA A 37 -41.14 -50.41 -30.88
CA ALA A 37 -41.21 -50.62 -32.32
C ALA A 37 -42.61 -51.08 -32.76
N THR A 38 -43.24 -51.98 -32.01
CA THR A 38 -44.60 -52.46 -32.27
C THR A 38 -45.63 -51.34 -32.17
N LEU A 39 -45.59 -50.52 -31.10
CA LEU A 39 -46.50 -49.37 -30.96
C LEU A 39 -46.30 -48.34 -32.08
N LEU A 40 -45.04 -48.04 -32.43
CA LEU A 40 -44.72 -47.11 -33.51
C LEU A 40 -45.27 -47.63 -34.85
N VAL A 41 -45.05 -48.91 -35.14
CA VAL A 41 -45.54 -49.54 -36.37
C VAL A 41 -47.07 -49.60 -36.40
N VAL A 42 -47.73 -49.94 -35.28
CA VAL A 42 -49.20 -49.91 -35.16
C VAL A 42 -49.74 -48.50 -35.44
N PHE A 43 -49.08 -47.46 -34.92
CA PHE A 43 -49.47 -46.07 -35.18
C PHE A 43 -49.28 -45.67 -36.65
N ILE A 44 -48.13 -45.99 -37.26
CA ILE A 44 -47.87 -45.73 -38.68
C ILE A 44 -48.89 -46.46 -39.56
N LEU A 45 -49.18 -47.73 -39.24
CA LEU A 45 -50.17 -48.51 -39.97
C LEU A 45 -51.57 -47.91 -39.82
N GLY A 46 -51.92 -47.43 -38.62
CA GLY A 46 -53.16 -46.70 -38.38
C GLY A 46 -53.27 -45.41 -39.19
N ALA A 47 -52.16 -44.71 -39.42
CA ALA A 47 -52.13 -43.54 -40.30
C ALA A 47 -52.27 -43.91 -41.79
N ILE A 48 -51.59 -44.97 -42.24
CA ILE A 48 -51.69 -45.46 -43.63
C ILE A 48 -53.11 -45.96 -43.94
N LEU A 49 -53.73 -46.64 -42.98
CA LEU A 49 -55.07 -47.19 -43.10
C LEU A 49 -56.14 -46.24 -42.56
N TRP A 50 -55.85 -44.96 -42.34
CA TRP A 50 -56.76 -44.04 -41.66
C TRP A 50 -58.14 -43.96 -42.33
N ASP A 51 -58.15 -43.84 -43.66
CA ASP A 51 -59.38 -43.78 -44.45
C ASP A 51 -60.13 -45.12 -44.45
N ASP A 52 -59.40 -46.23 -44.32
CA ASP A 52 -59.94 -47.60 -44.21
C ASP A 52 -60.36 -47.97 -42.77
N LEU A 53 -59.90 -47.22 -41.75
CA LEU A 53 -60.07 -47.50 -40.32
C LEU A 53 -61.53 -47.32 -39.83
N ALA A 54 -62.41 -46.79 -40.68
CA ALA A 54 -63.84 -46.62 -40.38
C ALA A 54 -64.59 -47.95 -40.19
N GLN A 55 -64.00 -49.10 -40.54
CA GLN A 55 -64.58 -50.40 -40.26
C GLN A 55 -64.39 -50.77 -38.77
N PRO A 56 -65.47 -51.11 -38.03
CA PRO A 56 -65.38 -51.46 -36.61
C PRO A 56 -64.35 -52.55 -36.29
N ALA A 57 -64.12 -53.46 -37.23
CA ALA A 57 -63.17 -54.57 -37.09
C ALA A 57 -61.70 -54.11 -37.12
N LEU A 58 -61.35 -53.11 -37.95
CA LEU A 58 -59.98 -52.55 -38.01
C LEU A 58 -59.68 -51.69 -36.78
N PHE A 59 -60.65 -50.90 -36.32
CA PHE A 59 -60.52 -50.16 -35.07
C PHE A 59 -60.37 -51.09 -33.85
N ALA A 60 -61.18 -52.16 -33.78
CA ALA A 60 -61.08 -53.16 -32.73
C ALA A 60 -59.71 -53.86 -32.72
N TRP A 61 -59.14 -54.14 -33.90
CA TRP A 61 -57.80 -54.67 -34.02
C TRP A 61 -56.72 -53.69 -33.50
N PHE A 62 -56.80 -52.43 -33.89
CA PHE A 62 -55.87 -51.39 -33.44
C PHE A 62 -55.87 -51.26 -31.91
N CYS A 63 -57.06 -51.23 -31.29
CA CYS A 63 -57.20 -51.23 -29.84
C CYS A 63 -56.67 -52.53 -29.22
N GLY A 64 -56.96 -53.69 -29.83
CA GLY A 64 -56.53 -54.99 -29.35
C GLY A 64 -55.01 -55.15 -29.32
N ILE A 65 -54.33 -54.81 -30.43
CA ILE A 65 -52.87 -54.92 -30.50
C ILE A 65 -52.16 -53.90 -29.61
N SER A 66 -52.72 -52.70 -29.48
CA SER A 66 -52.23 -51.69 -28.55
C SER A 66 -52.37 -52.14 -27.09
N LEU A 67 -53.53 -52.69 -26.71
CA LEU A 67 -53.79 -53.18 -25.35
C LEU A 67 -52.86 -54.34 -24.98
N VAL A 68 -52.67 -55.31 -25.88
CA VAL A 68 -51.75 -56.44 -25.65
C VAL A 68 -50.31 -55.94 -25.53
N THR A 69 -49.90 -54.96 -26.35
CA THR A 69 -48.54 -54.40 -26.26
C THR A 69 -48.32 -53.65 -24.95
N ILE A 70 -49.31 -52.89 -24.49
CA ILE A 70 -49.27 -52.23 -23.17
C ILE A 70 -49.21 -53.27 -22.04
N ALA A 71 -50.02 -54.34 -22.10
CA ALA A 71 -49.98 -55.41 -21.11
C ALA A 71 -48.62 -56.11 -21.06
N ARG A 72 -48.00 -56.38 -22.22
CA ARG A 72 -46.64 -56.93 -22.32
C ARG A 72 -45.60 -55.95 -21.76
N TYR A 73 -45.74 -54.65 -21.98
CA TYR A 73 -44.88 -53.63 -21.36
C TYR A 73 -45.01 -53.59 -19.83
N ILE A 74 -46.24 -53.72 -19.30
CA ILE A 74 -46.47 -53.81 -17.85
C ILE A 74 -45.82 -55.08 -17.29
N LEU A 75 -45.94 -56.23 -17.98
CA LEU A 75 -45.30 -57.48 -17.59
C LEU A 75 -43.76 -57.33 -17.56
N TYR A 76 -43.18 -56.71 -18.58
CA TYR A 76 -41.75 -56.38 -18.62
C TYR A 76 -41.32 -55.51 -17.44
N LYS A 77 -42.04 -54.41 -17.19
CA LYS A 77 -41.70 -53.51 -16.09
C LYS A 77 -41.82 -54.21 -14.74
N ALA A 78 -42.81 -55.09 -14.58
CA ALA A 78 -42.95 -55.91 -13.38
C ALA A 78 -41.80 -56.91 -13.22
N PHE A 79 -41.33 -57.53 -14.30
CA PHE A 79 -40.19 -58.45 -14.29
C PHE A 79 -38.88 -57.74 -13.91
N ILE A 80 -38.57 -56.58 -14.52
CA ILE A 80 -37.36 -55.81 -14.20
C ILE A 80 -37.41 -55.30 -12.75
N ASN A 81 -38.54 -54.75 -12.31
CA ASN A 81 -38.67 -54.22 -10.96
C ASN A 81 -38.61 -55.31 -9.87
N LYS A 82 -39.23 -56.47 -10.10
CA LYS A 82 -39.25 -57.55 -9.10
C LYS A 82 -37.99 -58.40 -9.13
N SER A 83 -37.25 -58.40 -10.25
CA SER A 83 -36.06 -59.24 -10.46
C SER A 83 -36.27 -60.67 -9.93
N PRO A 84 -37.26 -61.40 -10.45
CA PRO A 84 -37.76 -62.63 -9.83
C PRO A 84 -36.67 -63.67 -9.57
N PRO A 85 -36.77 -64.42 -8.46
CA PRO A 85 -35.85 -65.51 -8.17
C PRO A 85 -36.01 -66.65 -9.18
N SER A 86 -34.92 -67.41 -9.38
CA SER A 86 -34.79 -68.45 -10.41
C SER A 86 -35.96 -69.44 -10.44
N GLU A 87 -36.47 -69.83 -9.28
CA GLU A 87 -37.59 -70.78 -9.14
C GLU A 87 -38.90 -70.31 -9.79
N THR A 88 -39.09 -69.00 -9.93
CA THR A 88 -40.32 -68.43 -10.48
C THR A 88 -40.19 -68.04 -11.96
N LEU A 89 -38.99 -68.10 -12.54
CA LEU A 89 -38.71 -67.61 -13.90
C LEU A 89 -39.51 -68.33 -14.98
N GLY A 90 -39.78 -69.63 -14.82
CA GLY A 90 -40.61 -70.37 -15.78
C GLY A 90 -42.02 -69.80 -15.93
N ARG A 91 -42.64 -69.27 -14.86
CA ARG A 91 -43.97 -68.62 -14.95
C ARG A 91 -43.93 -67.32 -15.74
N TRP A 92 -42.84 -66.56 -15.62
CA TRP A 92 -42.65 -65.30 -16.32
C TRP A 92 -42.38 -65.53 -17.81
N GLU A 93 -41.56 -66.53 -18.14
CA GLU A 93 -41.36 -66.98 -19.51
C GLU A 93 -42.68 -67.39 -20.15
N HIS A 94 -43.49 -68.21 -19.49
CA HIS A 94 -44.80 -68.61 -20.00
C HIS A 94 -45.71 -67.40 -20.27
N ALA A 95 -45.82 -66.46 -19.32
CA ALA A 95 -46.61 -65.24 -19.51
C ALA A 95 -46.12 -64.40 -20.70
N PHE A 96 -44.79 -64.31 -20.88
CA PHE A 96 -44.19 -63.62 -22.01
C PHE A 96 -44.50 -64.31 -23.36
N LEU A 97 -44.42 -65.64 -23.41
CA LEU A 97 -44.73 -66.42 -24.61
C LEU A 97 -46.22 -66.32 -24.98
N VAL A 98 -47.12 -66.32 -24.00
CA VAL A 98 -48.56 -66.09 -24.24
C VAL A 98 -48.79 -64.72 -24.86
N GLY A 99 -48.20 -63.66 -24.31
CA GLY A 99 -48.31 -62.32 -24.90
C GLY A 99 -47.75 -62.27 -26.33
N THR A 100 -46.61 -62.92 -26.56
CA THR A 100 -45.97 -63.04 -27.87
C THR A 100 -46.88 -63.71 -28.91
N PHE A 101 -47.50 -64.83 -28.52
CA PHE A 101 -48.43 -65.56 -29.37
C PHE A 101 -49.64 -64.69 -29.75
N ILE A 102 -50.23 -63.99 -28.78
CA ILE A 102 -51.38 -63.10 -29.02
C ILE A 102 -51.00 -61.96 -29.96
N THR A 103 -49.82 -61.34 -29.78
CA THR A 103 -49.33 -60.29 -30.70
C THR A 103 -49.14 -60.83 -32.12
N ALA A 104 -48.56 -62.03 -32.27
CA ALA A 104 -48.39 -62.66 -33.59
C ALA A 104 -49.74 -62.96 -34.27
N ALA A 105 -50.71 -63.47 -33.51
CA ALA A 105 -52.05 -63.75 -34.01
C ALA A 105 -52.78 -62.48 -34.46
N LEU A 106 -52.61 -61.37 -33.73
CA LEU A 106 -53.16 -60.08 -34.14
C LEU A 106 -52.49 -59.58 -35.43
N TRP A 107 -51.17 -59.67 -35.56
CA TRP A 107 -50.50 -59.30 -36.81
C TRP A 107 -50.97 -60.14 -38.01
N ALA A 108 -51.22 -61.43 -37.81
CA ALA A 108 -51.81 -62.27 -38.84
C ALA A 108 -53.24 -61.85 -39.18
N LEU A 109 -54.06 -61.52 -38.17
CA LEU A 109 -55.48 -61.17 -38.35
C LEU A 109 -55.67 -59.95 -39.25
N ILE A 110 -54.83 -58.91 -39.12
CA ILE A 110 -54.93 -57.73 -39.97
C ILE A 110 -54.59 -58.04 -41.43
N GLY A 111 -53.54 -58.81 -41.67
CA GLY A 111 -53.10 -59.13 -43.03
C GLY A 111 -53.98 -60.17 -43.76
N THR A 112 -54.85 -60.88 -43.03
CA THR A 112 -55.64 -62.01 -43.57
C THR A 112 -57.14 -61.74 -43.64
N VAL A 113 -57.77 -61.37 -42.51
CA VAL A 113 -59.23 -61.32 -42.36
C VAL A 113 -59.76 -59.90 -42.40
N LEU A 114 -59.05 -58.95 -41.80
CA LEU A 114 -59.57 -57.60 -41.57
C LEU A 114 -59.37 -56.64 -42.75
N LEU A 115 -58.47 -56.96 -43.68
CA LEU A 115 -58.30 -56.22 -44.93
C LEU A 115 -59.30 -56.74 -45.98
N PRO A 116 -60.25 -55.92 -46.45
CA PRO A 116 -61.23 -56.34 -47.46
C PRO A 116 -60.53 -56.75 -48.77
N SER A 117 -61.11 -57.70 -49.51
CA SER A 117 -60.63 -58.07 -50.85
C SER A 117 -60.67 -56.94 -51.88
N GLN A 118 -61.39 -55.85 -51.58
CA GLN A 118 -61.49 -54.63 -52.41
C GLN A 118 -60.55 -53.50 -51.97
N ALA A 119 -59.73 -53.68 -50.93
CA ALA A 119 -58.74 -52.67 -50.54
C ALA A 119 -57.74 -52.42 -51.68
N HIS A 120 -57.34 -51.16 -51.89
CA HIS A 120 -56.36 -50.81 -52.91
C HIS A 120 -55.07 -51.64 -52.71
N MET A 121 -54.49 -52.11 -53.83
CA MET A 121 -53.28 -52.94 -53.82
C MET A 121 -52.16 -52.31 -52.97
N THR A 122 -52.05 -50.99 -52.97
CA THR A 122 -51.09 -50.21 -52.19
C THR A 122 -51.25 -50.40 -50.67
N SER A 123 -52.47 -50.34 -50.13
CA SER A 123 -52.74 -50.54 -48.71
C SER A 123 -52.39 -51.97 -48.29
N ARG A 124 -52.77 -52.96 -49.11
CA ARG A 124 -52.50 -54.38 -48.83
C ARG A 124 -51.00 -54.70 -48.83
N LEU A 125 -50.26 -54.19 -49.82
CA LEU A 125 -48.81 -54.35 -49.91
C LEU A 125 -48.10 -53.68 -48.73
N SER A 126 -48.56 -52.50 -48.31
CA SER A 126 -47.99 -51.78 -47.16
C SER A 126 -48.10 -52.60 -45.88
N VAL A 127 -49.24 -53.22 -45.61
CA VAL A 127 -49.42 -54.09 -44.44
C VAL A 127 -48.50 -55.31 -44.51
N VAL A 128 -48.44 -55.98 -45.67
CA VAL A 128 -47.58 -57.16 -45.83
C VAL A 128 -46.10 -56.83 -45.62
N MET A 129 -45.63 -55.73 -46.20
CA MET A 129 -44.25 -55.28 -46.03
C MET A 129 -43.92 -54.97 -44.57
N VAL A 130 -44.79 -54.23 -43.89
CA VAL A 130 -44.59 -53.82 -42.50
C VAL A 130 -44.60 -55.03 -41.55
N VAL A 131 -45.58 -55.94 -41.70
CA VAL A 131 -45.66 -57.16 -40.88
C VAL A 131 -44.43 -58.04 -41.10
N THR A 132 -44.02 -58.21 -42.35
CA THR A 132 -42.83 -59.01 -42.70
C THR A 132 -41.55 -58.39 -42.16
N LEU A 133 -41.40 -57.06 -42.23
CA LEU A 133 -40.24 -56.34 -41.68
C LEU A 133 -40.16 -56.47 -40.16
N LEU A 134 -41.28 -56.25 -39.46
CA LEU A 134 -41.35 -56.36 -38.01
C LEU A 134 -41.05 -57.80 -37.54
N LEU A 135 -41.60 -58.79 -38.22
CA LEU A 135 -41.32 -60.21 -37.92
C LEU A 135 -39.89 -60.60 -38.28
N THR A 136 -39.26 -60.00 -39.29
CA THR A 136 -37.84 -60.24 -39.58
C THR A 136 -36.95 -59.67 -38.46
N GLY A 137 -37.23 -58.46 -37.99
CA GLY A 137 -36.50 -57.83 -36.88
C GLY A 137 -36.61 -58.62 -35.57
N ALA A 138 -37.71 -59.36 -35.37
CA ALA A 138 -37.92 -60.12 -34.14
C ALA A 138 -37.04 -61.39 -34.01
N VAL A 139 -36.36 -61.83 -35.08
CA VAL A 139 -35.48 -63.03 -35.08
C VAL A 139 -34.41 -62.95 -33.99
N ALA A 140 -33.70 -61.83 -33.92
CA ALA A 140 -32.62 -61.60 -32.97
C ALA A 140 -33.16 -61.35 -31.56
N TYR A 141 -34.31 -60.68 -31.46
CA TYR A 141 -34.95 -60.38 -30.19
C TYR A 141 -35.37 -61.65 -29.44
N TYR A 142 -36.02 -62.59 -30.13
CA TYR A 142 -36.44 -63.85 -29.53
C TYR A 142 -35.31 -64.88 -29.43
N ALA A 143 -34.10 -64.57 -29.91
CA ALA A 143 -32.95 -65.48 -29.89
C ALA A 143 -32.63 -66.12 -28.53
N PRO A 144 -32.88 -65.49 -27.36
CA PRO A 144 -32.70 -66.14 -26.07
C PRO A 144 -33.65 -67.33 -25.82
N HIS A 145 -34.72 -67.50 -26.59
CA HIS A 145 -35.67 -68.60 -26.40
C HIS A 145 -35.77 -69.49 -27.64
N ARG A 146 -35.57 -70.80 -27.47
CA ARG A 146 -35.42 -71.79 -28.55
C ARG A 146 -36.59 -71.87 -29.55
N TYR A 147 -37.81 -71.57 -29.10
CA TYR A 147 -39.03 -71.78 -29.89
C TYR A 147 -39.89 -70.53 -30.09
N ALA A 148 -39.59 -69.41 -29.41
CA ALA A 148 -40.51 -68.28 -29.32
C ALA A 148 -40.76 -67.69 -30.72
N TYR A 149 -39.66 -67.44 -31.43
CA TYR A 149 -39.71 -66.92 -32.78
C TYR A 149 -40.40 -67.86 -33.77
N LYS A 150 -40.16 -69.17 -33.65
CA LYS A 150 -40.74 -70.17 -34.57
C LYS A 150 -42.26 -70.12 -34.53
N VAL A 151 -42.82 -70.01 -33.33
CA VAL A 151 -44.25 -69.85 -33.12
C VAL A 151 -44.72 -68.51 -33.69
N THR A 152 -44.03 -67.40 -33.40
CA THR A 152 -44.38 -66.07 -33.91
C THR A 152 -44.36 -66.00 -35.44
N ALA A 153 -43.33 -66.56 -36.09
CA ALA A 153 -43.19 -66.59 -37.54
C ALA A 153 -44.27 -67.49 -38.17
N PHE A 154 -44.55 -68.65 -37.59
CA PHE A 154 -45.60 -69.53 -38.07
C PHE A 154 -46.98 -68.86 -37.97
N VAL A 155 -47.33 -68.34 -36.80
CA VAL A 155 -48.62 -67.69 -36.55
C VAL A 155 -48.76 -66.40 -37.35
N GLY A 156 -47.69 -65.60 -37.49
CA GLY A 156 -47.71 -64.29 -38.15
C GLY A 156 -47.64 -64.34 -39.68
N LEU A 157 -46.77 -65.18 -40.25
CA LEU A 157 -46.48 -65.18 -41.68
C LEU A 157 -47.26 -66.23 -42.48
N VAL A 158 -47.51 -67.42 -41.92
CA VAL A 158 -48.16 -68.51 -42.69
C VAL A 158 -49.60 -68.17 -43.04
N PRO A 159 -50.48 -67.71 -42.11
CA PRO A 159 -51.82 -67.28 -42.47
C PRO A 159 -51.82 -66.16 -43.50
N LEU A 160 -50.90 -65.19 -43.36
CA LEU A 160 -50.74 -64.08 -44.28
C LEU A 160 -50.41 -64.57 -45.70
N ALA A 161 -49.44 -65.47 -45.82
CA ALA A 161 -49.06 -66.02 -47.11
C ALA A 161 -50.19 -66.85 -47.73
N VAL A 162 -50.90 -67.65 -46.92
CA VAL A 162 -52.05 -68.43 -47.38
C VAL A 162 -53.15 -67.52 -47.92
N ALA A 163 -53.51 -66.45 -47.20
CA ALA A 163 -54.52 -65.49 -47.64
C ALA A 163 -54.12 -64.78 -48.94
N LEU A 164 -52.85 -64.43 -49.12
CA LEU A 164 -52.32 -63.85 -50.36
C LEU A 164 -52.29 -64.85 -51.52
N GLY A 165 -52.07 -66.13 -51.24
CA GLY A 165 -52.02 -67.18 -52.27
C GLY A 165 -53.39 -67.50 -52.86
N PHE A 166 -54.45 -67.41 -52.04
CA PHE A 166 -55.82 -67.65 -52.46
C PHE A 166 -56.52 -66.45 -53.11
N SER A 167 -55.85 -65.30 -53.28
CA SER A 167 -56.49 -64.11 -53.84
C SER A 167 -56.71 -64.15 -55.35
N GLY A 168 -56.05 -65.07 -56.07
CA GLY A 168 -56.21 -65.27 -57.51
C GLY A 168 -55.46 -64.29 -58.42
N ASP A 169 -54.74 -63.30 -57.86
CA ASP A 169 -53.97 -62.31 -58.62
C ASP A 169 -52.46 -62.63 -58.66
N ARG A 170 -51.83 -62.55 -59.84
CA ARG A 170 -50.42 -62.96 -60.07
C ARG A 170 -49.40 -62.29 -59.13
N PRO A 171 -49.38 -60.95 -58.95
CA PRO A 171 -48.46 -60.30 -58.00
C PRO A 171 -48.68 -60.73 -56.55
N GLN A 172 -49.92 -60.97 -56.12
CA GLN A 172 -50.20 -61.39 -54.75
C GLN A 172 -49.77 -62.85 -54.50
N MET A 173 -49.92 -63.73 -55.50
CA MET A 173 -49.37 -65.08 -55.46
C MET A 173 -47.83 -65.08 -55.40
N ALA A 174 -47.17 -64.19 -56.14
CA ALA A 174 -45.71 -64.06 -56.08
C ALA A 174 -45.23 -63.61 -54.68
N ILE A 175 -45.94 -62.67 -54.06
CA ILE A 175 -45.65 -62.22 -52.70
C ILE A 175 -45.96 -63.29 -51.66
N SER A 176 -47.03 -64.07 -51.83
CA SER A 176 -47.31 -65.25 -51.02
C SER A 176 -46.13 -66.23 -51.02
N GLY A 177 -45.56 -66.52 -52.19
CA GLY A 177 -44.36 -67.35 -52.32
C GLY A 177 -43.15 -66.78 -51.57
N LEU A 178 -42.94 -65.46 -51.63
CA LEU A 178 -41.86 -64.79 -50.90
C LEU A 178 -42.07 -64.81 -49.38
N VAL A 179 -43.30 -64.59 -48.91
CA VAL A 179 -43.64 -64.64 -47.47
C VAL A 179 -43.52 -66.07 -46.94
N LEU A 180 -43.91 -67.10 -47.71
CA LEU A 180 -43.69 -68.51 -47.36
C LEU A 180 -42.20 -68.85 -47.27
N LEU A 181 -41.39 -68.36 -48.23
CA LEU A 181 -39.94 -68.53 -48.20
C LEU A 181 -39.34 -67.90 -46.93
N LEU A 182 -39.78 -66.70 -46.56
CA LEU A 182 -39.37 -66.04 -45.32
C LEU A 182 -39.85 -66.80 -44.08
N ALA A 183 -41.06 -67.34 -44.08
CA ALA A 183 -41.60 -68.16 -42.99
C ALA A 183 -40.79 -69.45 -42.76
N LEU A 184 -40.06 -69.95 -43.77
CA LEU A 184 -39.13 -71.08 -43.63
C LEU A 184 -37.70 -70.64 -43.27
N LEU A 185 -37.20 -69.56 -43.90
CA LEU A 185 -35.83 -69.09 -43.73
C LEU A 185 -35.59 -68.48 -42.33
N LEU A 186 -36.52 -67.65 -41.84
CA LEU A 186 -36.33 -66.91 -40.59
C LEU A 186 -36.25 -67.83 -39.35
N PRO A 187 -37.06 -68.91 -39.21
CA PRO A 187 -36.86 -69.92 -38.16
C PRO A 187 -35.50 -70.64 -38.20
N TYR A 188 -34.94 -70.85 -39.40
CA TYR A 188 -33.60 -71.42 -39.56
C TYR A 188 -32.52 -70.44 -39.07
N ILE A 189 -32.62 -69.17 -39.50
CA ILE A 189 -31.73 -68.10 -39.02
C ILE A 189 -31.82 -67.97 -37.49
N HIS A 190 -33.04 -67.93 -36.94
CA HIS A 190 -33.25 -67.88 -35.49
C HIS A 190 -32.56 -69.04 -34.76
N THR A 191 -32.64 -70.26 -35.29
CA THR A 191 -31.96 -71.42 -34.68
C THR A 191 -30.44 -71.24 -34.65
N LYS A 192 -29.85 -70.64 -35.69
CA LYS A 192 -28.41 -70.32 -35.73
C LYS A 192 -28.03 -69.20 -34.76
N VAL A 193 -28.84 -68.15 -34.68
CA VAL A 193 -28.61 -67.03 -33.74
C VAL A 193 -28.73 -67.50 -32.30
N HIS A 194 -29.74 -68.32 -31.97
CA HIS A 194 -29.91 -68.93 -30.66
C HIS A 194 -28.70 -69.80 -30.28
N ALA A 195 -28.24 -70.67 -31.19
CA ALA A 195 -27.06 -71.49 -30.94
C ALA A 195 -25.80 -70.65 -30.68
N ALA A 196 -25.57 -69.58 -31.43
CA ALA A 196 -24.44 -68.68 -31.22
C ALA A 196 -24.53 -67.90 -29.89
N LEU A 197 -25.75 -67.54 -29.47
CA LEU A 197 -25.97 -66.87 -28.18
C LEU A 197 -25.68 -67.82 -27.01
N VAL A 198 -26.19 -69.06 -27.07
CA VAL A 198 -25.97 -70.09 -26.03
C VAL A 198 -24.49 -70.43 -25.91
N ASP A 199 -23.79 -70.60 -27.04
CA ASP A 199 -22.34 -70.87 -27.07
C ASP A 199 -21.51 -69.73 -26.44
N SER A 200 -21.91 -68.49 -26.68
CA SER A 200 -21.30 -67.31 -26.05
C SER A 200 -21.53 -67.26 -24.54
N LEU A 201 -22.76 -67.58 -24.08
CA LEU A 201 -23.10 -67.62 -22.66
C LEU A 201 -22.39 -68.76 -21.93
N SER A 202 -22.31 -69.96 -22.53
CA SER A 202 -21.57 -71.08 -21.96
C SER A 202 -20.07 -70.81 -21.89
N THR A 203 -19.48 -70.22 -22.93
CA THR A 203 -18.05 -69.86 -22.95
C THR A 203 -17.72 -68.82 -21.88
N ARG A 204 -18.60 -67.85 -21.66
CA ARG A 204 -18.41 -66.82 -20.63
C ARG A 204 -18.46 -67.41 -19.23
N ARG A 205 -19.36 -68.37 -18.99
CA ARG A 205 -19.45 -69.08 -17.73
C ARG A 205 -18.22 -69.95 -17.47
N ASP A 206 -17.76 -70.68 -18.48
CA ASP A 206 -16.52 -71.48 -18.39
C ASP A 206 -15.30 -70.60 -18.08
N LEU A 207 -15.26 -69.36 -18.58
CA LEU A 207 -14.22 -68.39 -18.24
C LEU A 207 -14.34 -67.90 -16.78
N ASP A 208 -15.55 -67.60 -16.30
CA ASP A 208 -15.77 -67.16 -14.92
C ASP A 208 -15.49 -68.27 -13.89
N ASP A 209 -15.87 -69.52 -14.20
CA ASP A 209 -15.58 -70.69 -13.36
C ASP A 209 -14.06 -70.97 -13.33
N ARG A 210 -13.37 -70.91 -14.48
CA ARG A 210 -11.90 -71.02 -14.55
C ARG A 210 -11.18 -69.86 -13.86
N ASP A 211 -11.72 -68.64 -13.90
CA ASP A 211 -11.16 -67.48 -13.18
C ASP A 211 -11.34 -67.62 -11.66
N SER A 212 -12.40 -68.28 -11.20
CA SER A 212 -12.62 -68.58 -9.78
C SER A 212 -11.68 -69.66 -9.25
N GLU A 213 -11.41 -70.70 -10.05
CA GLU A 213 -10.48 -71.78 -9.73
C GLU A 213 -9.02 -71.30 -9.74
N LEU A 214 -8.65 -70.48 -10.75
CA LEU A 214 -7.35 -69.81 -10.83
C LEU A 214 -7.13 -68.81 -9.68
N LYS A 215 -8.17 -68.12 -9.19
CA LYS A 215 -8.09 -67.24 -8.00
C LYS A 215 -7.84 -68.02 -6.71
N SER A 216 -8.40 -69.22 -6.57
CA SER A 216 -8.19 -70.09 -5.40
C SER A 216 -6.77 -70.65 -5.33
N GLU A 217 -6.22 -71.10 -6.47
CA GLU A 217 -4.81 -71.51 -6.56
C GLU A 217 -3.84 -70.34 -6.42
N ARG A 218 -4.14 -69.19 -7.05
CA ARG A 218 -3.34 -67.96 -6.86
C ARG A 218 -3.32 -67.54 -5.39
N SER A 219 -4.44 -67.60 -4.67
CA SER A 219 -4.50 -67.20 -3.26
C SER A 219 -3.56 -68.06 -2.38
N LYS A 220 -3.48 -69.37 -2.62
CA LYS A 220 -2.57 -70.26 -1.87
C LYS A 220 -1.10 -70.02 -2.19
N LEU A 221 -0.76 -69.76 -3.46
CA LEU A 221 0.60 -69.37 -3.87
C LEU A 221 0.95 -67.95 -3.40
N GLN A 222 0.01 -67.02 -3.41
CA GLN A 222 0.18 -65.63 -2.99
C GLN A 222 0.49 -65.53 -1.49
N VAL A 223 -0.17 -66.31 -0.61
CA VAL A 223 0.10 -66.31 0.83
C VAL A 223 1.52 -66.80 1.18
N ALA A 224 2.03 -67.81 0.48
CA ALA A 224 3.40 -68.30 0.69
C ALA A 224 4.47 -67.36 0.09
N THR A 225 4.16 -66.70 -1.02
CA THR A 225 5.09 -65.78 -1.70
C THR A 225 5.09 -64.38 -1.05
N ASP A 226 3.96 -63.90 -0.53
CA ASP A 226 3.84 -62.63 0.19
C ASP A 226 4.48 -62.70 1.59
N ALA A 227 4.51 -63.87 2.24
CA ALA A 227 5.23 -64.05 3.51
C ALA A 227 6.76 -63.95 3.31
N LEU A 228 7.31 -64.58 2.26
CA LEU A 228 8.75 -64.52 1.95
C LEU A 228 9.17 -63.17 1.33
N ALA A 229 8.32 -62.59 0.47
CA ALA A 229 8.54 -61.27 -0.11
C ALA A 229 8.39 -60.16 0.93
N GLY A 230 7.47 -60.29 1.89
CA GLY A 230 7.33 -59.39 3.03
C GLY A 230 8.58 -59.34 3.89
N GLU A 231 9.17 -60.50 4.24
CA GLU A 231 10.40 -60.56 5.04
C GLU A 231 11.63 -60.01 4.29
N MET A 232 11.77 -60.33 2.99
CA MET A 232 12.87 -59.83 2.16
C MET A 232 12.78 -58.31 1.89
N VAL A 233 11.57 -57.79 1.67
CA VAL A 233 11.31 -56.35 1.48
C VAL A 233 11.50 -55.57 2.78
N GLU A 234 11.04 -56.08 3.92
CA GLU A 234 11.28 -55.45 5.22
C GLU A 234 12.78 -55.43 5.57
N ARG A 235 13.53 -56.50 5.29
CA ARG A 235 14.98 -56.55 5.53
C ARG A 235 15.78 -55.62 4.61
N LEU A 236 15.42 -55.52 3.33
CA LEU A 236 16.03 -54.58 2.38
C LEU A 236 15.66 -53.12 2.72
N LYS A 237 14.40 -52.86 3.08
CA LYS A 237 13.97 -51.53 3.58
C LYS A 237 14.70 -51.15 4.85
N ALA A 238 14.87 -52.07 5.81
CA ALA A 238 15.61 -51.81 7.05
C ALA A 238 17.09 -51.48 6.77
N GLN A 239 17.77 -52.24 5.91
CA GLN A 239 19.16 -51.96 5.53
C GLN A 239 19.30 -50.66 4.73
N GLN A 240 18.38 -50.41 3.77
CA GLN A 240 18.39 -49.17 3.00
C GLN A 240 18.06 -47.97 3.89
N GLN A 241 17.16 -48.13 4.86
CA GLN A 241 16.82 -47.10 5.84
C GLN A 241 17.99 -46.85 6.80
N GLU A 242 18.72 -47.87 7.22
CA GLU A 242 19.92 -47.73 8.06
C GLU A 242 21.03 -47.00 7.31
N LEU A 243 21.32 -47.39 6.05
CA LEU A 243 22.28 -46.70 5.20
C LEU A 243 21.85 -45.25 4.92
N LEU A 244 20.58 -45.02 4.61
CA LEU A 244 20.03 -43.69 4.38
C LEU A 244 20.06 -42.86 5.67
N THR A 245 19.86 -43.47 6.84
CA THR A 245 19.98 -42.79 8.14
C THR A 245 21.43 -42.42 8.42
N ALA A 246 22.38 -43.32 8.20
CA ALA A 246 23.81 -43.04 8.32
C ALA A 246 24.26 -41.95 7.34
N GLN A 247 23.79 -41.99 6.08
CA GLN A 247 24.05 -40.94 5.09
C GLN A 247 23.40 -39.60 5.48
N LYS A 248 22.18 -39.60 6.00
CA LYS A 248 21.51 -38.40 6.52
C LYS A 248 22.28 -37.80 7.68
N VAL A 249 22.69 -38.60 8.67
CA VAL A 249 23.51 -38.16 9.81
C VAL A 249 24.84 -37.57 9.32
N ARG A 250 25.50 -38.24 8.36
CA ARG A 250 26.73 -37.72 7.75
C ARG A 250 26.50 -36.40 6.99
N MET A 251 25.42 -36.28 6.23
CA MET A 251 25.06 -35.02 5.57
C MET A 251 24.73 -33.92 6.58
N HIS A 252 24.06 -34.24 7.69
CA HIS A 252 23.83 -33.30 8.78
C HIS A 252 25.14 -32.86 9.44
N PHE A 253 26.13 -33.75 9.56
CA PHE A 253 27.47 -33.39 10.05
C PHE A 253 28.24 -32.52 9.05
N GLU A 254 28.26 -32.89 7.77
CA GLU A 254 29.08 -32.23 6.74
C GLU A 254 28.49 -30.91 6.21
N ARG A 255 27.16 -30.81 6.11
CA ARG A 255 26.46 -29.68 5.46
C ARG A 255 25.75 -28.74 6.43
N THR A 256 25.84 -28.97 7.73
CA THR A 256 25.31 -28.02 8.71
C THR A 256 26.14 -26.72 8.68
N PRO A 257 25.50 -25.55 8.82
CA PRO A 257 26.20 -24.27 8.90
C PRO A 257 26.93 -24.07 10.24
N LEU A 258 26.74 -24.97 11.21
CA LEU A 258 27.41 -24.94 12.51
C LEU A 258 28.70 -25.76 12.47
N GLY A 259 29.73 -25.29 13.16
CA GLY A 259 30.90 -26.13 13.43
C GLY A 259 30.48 -27.31 14.30
N VAL A 260 30.68 -28.53 13.82
CA VAL A 260 30.46 -29.76 14.58
C VAL A 260 31.81 -30.37 14.88
N ILE A 261 32.11 -30.50 16.17
CA ILE A 261 33.39 -31.00 16.65
C ILE A 261 33.12 -32.10 17.66
N GLU A 262 33.79 -33.24 17.48
CA GLU A 262 33.79 -34.30 18.49
C GLU A 262 35.14 -34.32 19.19
N TRP A 263 35.13 -34.53 20.49
CA TRP A 263 36.30 -34.55 21.36
C TRP A 263 36.44 -35.89 22.07
N ASP A 264 37.67 -36.34 22.25
CA ASP A 264 37.97 -37.46 23.16
C ASP A 264 37.86 -37.04 24.63
N ARG A 265 38.09 -37.99 25.55
CA ARG A 265 38.04 -37.76 27.01
C ARG A 265 39.13 -36.79 27.52
N GLN A 266 40.11 -36.45 26.70
CA GLN A 266 41.18 -35.49 27.00
C GLN A 266 41.00 -34.19 26.18
N PHE A 267 39.81 -33.96 25.62
CA PHE A 267 39.47 -32.78 24.83
C PHE A 267 40.33 -32.58 23.56
N ARG A 268 40.76 -33.69 22.94
CA ARG A 268 41.39 -33.68 21.62
C ARG A 268 40.38 -33.93 20.52
N VAL A 269 40.54 -33.23 19.40
CA VAL A 269 39.62 -33.33 18.26
C VAL A 269 39.63 -34.75 17.68
N MET A 270 38.46 -35.37 17.60
CA MET A 270 38.19 -36.64 16.93
C MET A 270 37.53 -36.44 15.56
N ALA A 271 36.58 -35.52 15.49
CA ALA A 271 35.88 -35.15 14.25
C ALA A 271 35.79 -33.63 14.13
N TRP A 272 35.93 -33.11 12.92
CA TRP A 272 35.95 -31.69 12.61
C TRP A 272 35.30 -31.47 11.25
N ASN A 273 34.12 -30.87 11.23
CA ASN A 273 33.35 -30.71 9.99
C ASN A 273 33.83 -29.49 9.15
N PRO A 274 33.40 -29.38 7.88
CA PRO A 274 33.78 -28.26 7.01
C PRO A 274 33.41 -26.87 7.56
N ALA A 275 32.29 -26.74 8.28
CA ALA A 275 31.91 -25.47 8.89
C ALA A 275 32.86 -25.04 10.03
N ALA A 276 33.38 -25.98 10.82
CA ALA A 276 34.40 -25.70 11.82
C ALA A 276 35.71 -25.24 11.15
N GLU A 277 36.09 -25.82 10.00
CA GLU A 277 37.23 -25.33 9.19
C GLU A 277 37.00 -23.89 8.74
N ALA A 278 35.80 -23.56 8.25
CA ALA A 278 35.46 -22.22 7.80
C ALA A 278 35.49 -21.18 8.94
N ILE A 279 35.00 -21.55 10.14
CA ILE A 279 34.96 -20.65 11.31
C ILE A 279 36.37 -20.38 11.86
N PHE A 280 37.17 -21.44 12.09
CA PHE A 280 38.47 -21.28 12.79
C PHE A 280 39.67 -21.24 11.86
N GLY A 281 39.54 -21.62 10.58
CA GLY A 281 40.60 -21.62 9.58
C GLY A 281 41.59 -22.79 9.67
N HIS A 282 41.32 -23.79 10.51
CA HIS A 282 42.13 -25.01 10.63
C HIS A 282 41.47 -26.14 9.83
N PRO A 283 42.18 -26.77 8.86
CA PRO A 283 41.67 -27.96 8.17
C PRO A 283 41.58 -29.15 9.13
N ALA A 284 40.64 -30.06 8.91
CA ALA A 284 40.33 -31.18 9.78
C ALA A 284 41.55 -32.08 10.03
N GLU A 285 42.37 -32.30 9.01
CA GLU A 285 43.60 -33.10 9.11
C GLU A 285 44.64 -32.47 10.05
N GLU A 286 44.65 -31.15 10.19
CA GLU A 286 45.52 -30.43 11.15
C GLU A 286 44.87 -30.34 12.53
N ALA A 287 43.54 -30.25 12.60
CA ALA A 287 42.80 -30.14 13.84
C ALA A 287 42.77 -31.46 14.63
N LYS A 288 42.62 -32.61 13.94
CA LYS A 288 42.54 -33.95 14.54
C LYS A 288 43.71 -34.22 15.50
N GLY A 289 43.39 -34.69 16.71
CA GLY A 289 44.36 -35.01 17.76
C GLY A 289 44.90 -33.80 18.54
N ARG A 290 44.63 -32.55 18.13
CA ARG A 290 45.03 -31.35 18.88
C ARG A 290 44.00 -31.03 19.98
N GLY A 291 44.47 -30.43 21.08
CA GLY A 291 43.61 -30.06 22.21
C GLY A 291 42.87 -28.72 21.98
N ALA A 292 41.61 -28.64 22.43
CA ALA A 292 40.73 -27.47 22.25
C ALA A 292 41.36 -26.13 22.68
N VAL A 293 42.02 -26.12 23.85
CA VAL A 293 42.60 -24.91 24.48
C VAL A 293 43.73 -24.30 23.65
N GLY A 294 44.49 -25.13 22.92
CA GLY A 294 45.59 -24.68 22.06
C GLY A 294 45.17 -24.31 20.65
N LEU A 295 43.98 -24.74 20.22
CA LEU A 295 43.52 -24.59 18.84
C LEU A 295 42.58 -23.40 18.64
N VAL A 296 41.62 -23.19 19.55
CA VAL A 296 40.54 -22.21 19.33
C VAL A 296 40.31 -21.24 20.49
N VAL A 297 40.88 -21.47 21.67
CA VAL A 297 40.61 -20.68 22.89
C VAL A 297 41.63 -19.55 23.07
N ALA A 298 41.15 -18.32 23.29
CA ALA A 298 42.01 -17.18 23.61
C ALA A 298 42.74 -17.38 24.94
N GLN A 299 43.97 -16.86 25.08
CA GLN A 299 44.79 -17.07 26.28
C GLN A 299 44.11 -16.61 27.58
N ALA A 300 43.34 -15.53 27.53
CA ALA A 300 42.60 -14.98 28.67
C ALA A 300 41.44 -15.88 29.15
N GLU A 301 40.88 -16.70 28.26
CA GLU A 301 39.68 -17.53 28.52
C GLU A 301 40.02 -18.97 28.92
N ARG A 302 41.30 -19.37 28.89
CA ARG A 302 41.73 -20.76 29.08
C ARG A 302 41.30 -21.34 30.44
N ALA A 303 41.52 -20.59 31.52
CA ALA A 303 41.17 -21.03 32.87
C ALA A 303 39.65 -21.23 33.06
N SER A 304 38.85 -20.33 32.49
CA SER A 304 37.39 -20.41 32.51
C SER A 304 36.86 -21.62 31.72
N VAL A 305 37.46 -21.88 30.56
CA VAL A 305 37.11 -23.02 29.71
C VAL A 305 37.50 -24.35 30.37
N GLU A 306 38.67 -24.43 31.00
CA GLU A 306 39.08 -25.62 31.77
C GLU A 306 38.14 -25.93 32.94
N ALA A 307 37.67 -24.91 33.65
CA ALA A 307 36.69 -25.07 34.72
C ALA A 307 35.33 -25.56 34.18
N MET A 308 34.85 -24.99 33.07
CA MET A 308 33.61 -25.41 32.40
C MET A 308 33.68 -26.87 31.94
N TRP A 309 34.80 -27.31 31.37
CA TRP A 309 34.97 -28.70 30.94
C TRP A 309 34.97 -29.68 32.11
N LYS A 310 35.53 -29.28 33.25
CA LYS A 310 35.50 -30.08 34.47
C LYS A 310 34.08 -30.22 35.01
N GLU A 311 33.30 -29.13 34.99
CA GLU A 311 31.90 -29.14 35.40
C GLU A 311 31.04 -30.05 34.51
N VAL A 312 31.17 -29.95 33.17
CA VAL A 312 30.46 -30.84 32.22
C VAL A 312 30.81 -32.31 32.42
N ALA A 313 32.07 -32.60 32.79
CA ALA A 313 32.51 -33.96 33.10
C ALA A 313 31.91 -34.50 34.41
N GLU A 314 31.65 -33.63 35.39
CA GLU A 314 31.11 -33.99 36.72
C GLU A 314 29.58 -34.09 36.72
N THR A 315 28.88 -33.13 36.11
CA THR A 315 27.40 -33.07 36.10
C THR A 315 26.78 -33.99 35.06
N LYS A 316 27.51 -34.29 33.98
CA LYS A 316 27.02 -35.01 32.78
C LYS A 316 25.87 -34.31 32.04
N ASP A 317 25.63 -33.04 32.34
CA ASP A 317 24.64 -32.23 31.65
C ASP A 317 25.27 -31.46 30.48
N GLY A 318 24.44 -31.11 29.50
CA GLY A 318 24.86 -30.22 28.41
C GLY A 318 25.17 -28.81 28.94
N SER A 319 26.16 -28.14 28.37
CA SER A 319 26.48 -26.74 28.68
C SER A 319 26.31 -25.85 27.46
N LYS A 320 25.88 -24.62 27.72
CA LYS A 320 25.87 -23.53 26.74
C LYS A 320 26.79 -22.43 27.27
N SER A 321 27.74 -21.99 26.44
CA SER A 321 28.63 -20.89 26.79
C SER A 321 28.91 -20.00 25.59
N THR A 322 29.23 -18.73 25.86
CA THR A 322 29.71 -17.80 24.84
C THR A 322 31.17 -17.51 25.15
N LEU A 323 32.06 -17.76 24.19
CA LEU A 323 33.50 -17.66 24.38
C LEU A 323 34.11 -16.74 23.33
N VAL A 324 35.20 -16.09 23.72
CA VAL A 324 36.08 -15.38 22.80
C VAL A 324 37.09 -16.40 22.26
N ASN A 325 37.03 -16.64 20.96
CA ASN A 325 37.88 -17.58 20.25
C ASN A 325 38.87 -16.85 19.33
N VAL A 326 39.95 -17.54 18.95
CA VAL A 326 40.97 -17.02 18.03
C VAL A 326 41.08 -17.95 16.84
N THR A 327 41.07 -17.39 15.63
CA THR A 327 41.25 -18.16 14.39
C THR A 327 42.73 -18.42 14.09
N ARG A 328 43.03 -19.32 13.14
CA ARG A 328 44.38 -19.55 12.64
C ARG A 328 45.13 -18.28 12.21
N ALA A 329 44.40 -17.29 11.70
CA ALA A 329 44.96 -16.01 11.24
C ALA A 329 45.18 -15.00 12.39
N GLY A 330 44.92 -15.37 13.64
CA GLY A 330 45.04 -14.50 14.81
C GLY A 330 43.87 -13.54 15.03
N ARG A 331 42.77 -13.70 14.27
CA ARG A 331 41.57 -12.87 14.44
C ARG A 331 40.76 -13.33 15.65
N THR A 332 40.34 -12.38 16.47
CA THR A 332 39.40 -12.62 17.58
C THR A 332 37.97 -12.70 17.06
N ILE A 333 37.25 -13.76 17.42
CA ILE A 333 35.84 -13.99 17.08
C ILE A 333 35.06 -14.37 18.35
N HIS A 334 33.75 -14.12 18.35
CA HIS A 334 32.83 -14.53 19.40
C HIS A 334 32.06 -15.76 18.93
N CYS A 335 32.15 -16.85 19.68
CA CYS A 335 31.42 -18.08 19.37
C CYS A 335 30.48 -18.50 20.49
N GLU A 336 29.28 -18.94 20.11
CA GLU A 336 28.40 -19.69 21.00
C GLU A 336 28.71 -21.18 20.89
N TRP A 337 28.95 -21.81 22.03
CA TRP A 337 29.29 -23.23 22.17
C TRP A 337 28.17 -23.97 22.88
N TYR A 338 27.82 -25.14 22.35
CA TYR A 338 26.88 -26.07 22.93
C TYR A 338 27.60 -27.40 23.08
N ASN A 339 27.99 -27.75 24.30
CA ASN A 339 28.80 -28.94 24.58
C ASN A 339 27.94 -29.99 25.27
N THR A 340 27.95 -31.21 24.71
CA THR A 340 27.18 -32.34 25.22
C THR A 340 28.13 -33.50 25.50
N PRO A 341 28.16 -34.05 26.73
CA PRO A 341 28.92 -35.26 27.01
C PRO A 341 28.29 -36.47 26.30
N LEU A 342 29.11 -37.25 25.61
CA LEU A 342 28.70 -38.51 24.99
C LEU A 342 28.94 -39.64 25.98
N VAL A 343 27.90 -40.40 26.31
CA VAL A 343 27.94 -41.51 27.28
C VAL A 343 27.70 -42.86 26.62
N ASP A 344 28.38 -43.90 27.12
CA ASP A 344 28.09 -45.29 26.76
C ASP A 344 26.77 -45.76 27.43
N PRO A 345 26.21 -46.91 27.03
CA PRO A 345 25.02 -47.48 27.68
C PRO A 345 25.18 -47.79 29.18
N GLY A 346 26.42 -47.84 29.69
CA GLY A 346 26.74 -47.98 31.10
C GLY A 346 26.87 -46.65 31.85
N GLY A 347 26.59 -45.52 31.18
CA GLY A 347 26.63 -44.17 31.75
C GLY A 347 28.04 -43.59 31.92
N ARG A 348 29.07 -44.18 31.30
CA ARG A 348 30.45 -43.66 31.31
C ARG A 348 30.66 -42.71 30.13
N ILE A 349 31.28 -41.56 30.39
CA ILE A 349 31.62 -40.59 29.34
C ILE A 349 32.68 -41.20 28.41
N ILE A 350 32.39 -41.23 27.11
CA ILE A 350 33.28 -41.72 26.05
C ILE A 350 33.89 -40.58 25.21
N GLY A 351 33.33 -39.38 25.31
CA GLY A 351 33.81 -38.18 24.62
C GLY A 351 32.83 -37.01 24.80
N TYR A 352 32.99 -35.96 24.00
CA TYR A 352 32.12 -34.80 24.01
C TYR A 352 31.79 -34.38 22.59
N ALA A 353 30.56 -33.95 22.32
CA ALA A 353 30.16 -33.33 21.07
C ALA A 353 29.93 -31.83 21.29
N SER A 354 30.50 -31.00 20.44
CA SER A 354 30.33 -29.55 20.46
C SER A 354 29.71 -29.06 19.16
N LEU A 355 28.65 -28.25 19.29
CA LEU A 355 28.19 -27.38 18.22
C LEU A 355 28.70 -25.97 18.48
N VAL A 356 29.22 -25.32 17.45
CA VAL A 356 29.73 -23.96 17.55
C VAL A 356 29.26 -23.07 16.41
N GLN A 357 28.88 -21.85 16.76
CA GLN A 357 28.45 -20.82 15.82
C GLN A 357 29.29 -19.56 16.02
N ASP A 358 29.85 -19.01 14.94
CA ASP A 358 30.39 -17.65 14.96
C ASP A 358 29.21 -16.65 14.99
N VAL A 359 29.14 -15.89 16.08
CA VAL A 359 28.10 -14.86 16.31
C VAL A 359 28.69 -13.45 16.26
N THR A 360 29.94 -13.29 15.82
CA THR A 360 30.66 -12.00 15.80
C THR A 360 29.89 -10.95 14.99
N GLU A 361 29.48 -11.29 13.77
CA GLU A 361 28.72 -10.38 12.91
C GLU A 361 27.34 -10.06 13.48
N ARG A 362 26.66 -11.05 14.08
CA ARG A 362 25.37 -10.85 14.76
C ARG A 362 25.51 -9.86 15.91
N LEU A 363 26.49 -10.06 16.79
CA LEU A 363 26.74 -9.17 17.94
C LEU A 363 27.17 -7.76 17.51
N ASN A 364 27.99 -7.64 16.46
CA ASN A 364 28.38 -6.34 15.92
C ASN A 364 27.18 -5.62 15.28
N THR A 365 26.33 -6.36 14.56
CA THR A 365 25.11 -5.83 13.95
C THR A 365 24.10 -5.42 15.02
N GLU A 366 23.88 -6.24 16.04
CA GLU A 366 23.01 -5.90 17.19
C GLU A 366 23.51 -4.66 17.93
N ARG A 367 24.82 -4.54 18.19
CA ARG A 367 25.42 -3.33 18.77
C ARG A 367 25.22 -2.11 17.88
N THR A 368 25.41 -2.26 16.57
CA THR A 368 25.23 -1.18 15.60
C THR A 368 23.76 -0.77 15.50
N ILE A 369 22.82 -1.72 15.45
CA ILE A 369 21.37 -1.47 15.48
C ILE A 369 21.00 -0.76 16.77
N HIS A 370 21.50 -1.22 17.91
CA HIS A 370 21.26 -0.58 19.21
C HIS A 370 21.81 0.85 19.23
N TYR A 371 23.01 1.08 18.70
CA TYR A 371 23.60 2.41 18.57
C TYR A 371 22.77 3.31 17.64
N MET A 372 22.38 2.83 16.45
CA MET A 372 21.55 3.55 15.48
C MET A 372 20.11 3.81 15.97
N ALA A 373 19.58 2.96 16.84
CA ALA A 373 18.28 3.18 17.48
C ALA A 373 18.28 4.40 18.42
N HIS A 374 19.47 4.83 18.88
CA HIS A 374 19.63 5.91 19.85
C HIS A 374 20.47 7.10 19.35
N HIS A 375 21.13 7.00 18.21
CA HIS A 375 21.99 8.04 17.64
C HIS A 375 21.66 8.34 16.17
N ASP A 376 21.89 9.59 15.76
CA ASP A 376 21.82 10.06 14.38
C ASP A 376 23.01 9.52 13.58
N ALA A 377 22.74 8.88 12.44
CA ALA A 377 23.78 8.20 11.66
C ALA A 377 24.78 9.16 11.00
N LEU A 378 24.37 10.41 10.71
CA LEU A 378 25.24 11.38 10.04
C LEU A 378 26.19 12.08 11.02
N THR A 379 25.68 12.51 12.17
CA THR A 379 26.41 13.33 13.14
C THR A 379 26.95 12.54 14.34
N GLY A 380 26.43 11.34 14.59
CA GLY A 380 26.76 10.53 15.76
C GLY A 380 26.14 11.04 17.07
N LEU A 381 25.41 12.16 17.04
CA LEU A 381 24.72 12.70 18.21
C LEU A 381 23.55 11.81 18.63
N PRO A 382 23.11 11.86 19.91
CA PRO A 382 21.78 11.41 20.32
C PRO A 382 20.70 11.77 19.30
N ASN A 383 19.84 10.81 18.97
CA ASN A 383 18.64 11.06 18.17
C ASN A 383 17.49 11.52 19.07
N ARG A 384 16.36 11.88 18.45
CA ARG A 384 15.13 12.29 19.13
C ARG A 384 14.70 11.36 20.27
N ARG A 385 14.82 10.04 20.09
CA ARG A 385 14.41 9.05 21.11
C ARG A 385 15.29 9.11 22.34
N LEU A 386 16.62 9.13 22.16
CA LEU A 386 17.56 9.22 23.27
C LEU A 386 17.50 10.61 23.95
N MET A 387 17.31 11.67 23.18
CA MET A 387 17.11 13.03 23.69
C MET A 387 15.91 13.09 24.64
N GLN A 388 14.74 12.58 24.23
CA GLN A 388 13.53 12.61 25.05
C GLN A 388 13.69 11.83 26.36
N ASP A 389 14.37 10.68 26.32
CA ASP A 389 14.68 9.90 27.52
C ASP A 389 15.60 10.69 28.48
N ARG A 390 16.68 11.28 27.97
CA ARG A 390 17.59 12.11 28.78
C ARG A 390 16.91 13.35 29.35
N LEU A 391 16.04 14.01 28.58
CA LEU A 391 15.25 15.16 29.06
C LEU A 391 14.30 14.75 30.18
N ASN A 392 13.61 13.62 30.04
CA ASN A 392 12.74 13.09 31.08
C ASN A 392 13.51 12.78 32.38
N GLN A 393 14.69 12.15 32.26
CA GLN A 393 15.57 11.89 33.39
C GLN A 393 16.06 13.18 34.05
N ALA A 394 16.43 14.19 33.25
CA ALA A 394 16.82 15.51 33.74
C ALA A 394 15.69 16.19 34.53
N ILE A 395 14.45 16.16 34.03
CA ILE A 395 13.28 16.71 34.71
C ILE A 395 13.03 15.99 36.05
N MET A 396 13.08 14.65 36.07
CA MET A 396 12.91 13.88 37.30
C MET A 396 14.00 14.19 38.34
N SER A 397 15.25 14.39 37.89
CA SER A 397 16.37 14.80 38.74
C SER A 397 16.18 16.22 39.29
N ALA A 398 15.82 17.16 38.42
CA ALA A 398 15.60 18.56 38.76
C ALA A 398 14.44 18.74 39.76
N ARG A 399 13.35 17.98 39.61
CA ARG A 399 12.23 17.96 40.56
C ARG A 399 12.68 17.57 41.98
N ARG A 400 13.57 16.58 42.10
CA ARG A 400 14.11 16.14 43.40
C ARG A 400 15.06 17.16 44.01
N LYS A 401 15.90 17.78 43.18
CA LYS A 401 16.93 18.75 43.62
C LYS A 401 16.44 20.20 43.73
N GLN A 402 15.20 20.50 43.32
CA GLN A 402 14.67 21.86 43.19
C GLN A 402 15.58 22.75 42.29
N ARG A 403 15.90 22.21 41.11
CA ARG A 403 16.74 22.84 40.10
C ARG A 403 15.95 23.06 38.82
N HIS A 404 16.53 23.81 37.88
CA HIS A 404 15.94 24.07 36.57
C HIS A 404 16.58 23.19 35.49
N VAL A 405 15.85 22.96 34.40
CA VAL A 405 16.36 22.37 33.15
C VAL A 405 16.02 23.33 32.02
N ALA A 406 16.98 23.66 31.17
CA ALA A 406 16.69 24.42 29.95
C ALA A 406 16.79 23.52 28.72
N VAL A 407 15.89 23.75 27.77
CA VAL A 407 15.89 23.12 26.45
C VAL A 407 16.09 24.22 25.42
N LEU A 408 17.17 24.12 24.65
CA LEU A 408 17.46 25.01 23.54
C LEU A 408 17.12 24.24 22.26
N PHE A 409 16.23 24.80 21.44
CA PHE A 409 15.91 24.29 20.11
C PHE A 409 16.60 25.18 19.09
N LEU A 410 17.38 24.59 18.19
CA LEU A 410 18.24 25.28 17.23
C LEU A 410 17.87 24.85 15.83
N ASP A 411 17.85 25.82 14.92
CA ASP A 411 17.68 25.58 13.49
C ASP A 411 18.73 26.38 12.72
N LEU A 412 19.34 25.76 11.70
CA LEU A 412 20.34 26.41 10.87
C LEU A 412 19.68 27.29 9.82
N ASP A 413 19.93 28.59 9.90
CA ASP A 413 19.28 29.57 9.05
C ASP A 413 19.67 29.35 7.58
N ARG A 414 18.65 29.20 6.73
CA ARG A 414 18.81 29.07 5.27
C ARG A 414 19.67 27.87 4.85
N PHE A 415 19.78 26.82 5.68
CA PHE A 415 20.52 25.61 5.32
C PHE A 415 20.05 24.97 4.02
N LYS A 416 18.74 25.04 3.72
CA LYS A 416 18.20 24.60 2.43
C LYS A 416 18.86 25.30 1.23
N VAL A 417 19.16 26.60 1.31
CA VAL A 417 19.84 27.33 0.23
C VAL A 417 21.25 26.79 0.02
N VAL A 418 21.93 26.40 1.11
CA VAL A 418 23.26 25.79 1.03
C VAL A 418 23.19 24.44 0.32
N ASN A 419 22.23 23.58 0.67
CA ASN A 419 22.00 22.32 -0.04
C ASN A 419 21.65 22.52 -1.52
N ASP A 420 20.77 23.47 -1.82
CA ASP A 420 20.32 23.74 -3.19
C ASP A 420 21.46 24.32 -4.06
N THR A 421 22.43 25.01 -3.46
CA THR A 421 23.53 25.68 -4.17
C THR A 421 24.79 24.81 -4.27
N LEU A 422 25.15 24.07 -3.22
CA LEU A 422 26.43 23.36 -3.09
C LEU A 422 26.28 21.83 -3.01
N GLY A 423 25.04 21.32 -3.09
CA GLY A 423 24.73 19.91 -3.04
C GLY A 423 24.68 19.33 -1.63
N HIS A 424 24.06 18.15 -1.53
CA HIS A 424 23.82 17.48 -0.25
C HIS A 424 25.09 17.03 0.47
N GLU A 425 26.17 16.67 -0.23
CA GLU A 425 27.43 16.28 0.43
C GLU A 425 28.04 17.44 1.23
N SER A 426 27.96 18.67 0.72
CA SER A 426 28.40 19.88 1.41
C SER A 426 27.54 20.16 2.64
N GLY A 427 26.21 19.99 2.51
CA GLY A 427 25.29 20.09 3.64
C GLY A 427 25.57 19.05 4.73
N ASP A 428 25.86 17.80 4.35
CA ASP A 428 26.22 16.75 5.28
C ASP A 428 27.51 17.06 6.04
N PHE A 429 28.50 17.65 5.37
CA PHE A 429 29.74 18.12 6.00
C PHE A 429 29.44 19.23 7.03
N ILE A 430 28.62 20.20 6.65
CA ILE A 430 28.19 21.29 7.54
C ILE A 430 27.51 20.72 8.79
N LEU A 431 26.60 19.77 8.64
CA LEU A 431 25.88 19.19 9.77
C LEU A 431 26.82 18.49 10.75
N ARG A 432 27.87 17.81 10.25
CA ARG A 432 28.91 17.21 11.09
C ARG A 432 29.75 18.27 11.81
N ASP A 433 30.14 19.33 11.12
CA ASP A 433 30.91 20.44 11.71
C ASP A 433 30.11 21.18 12.79
N VAL A 434 28.83 21.48 12.51
CA VAL A 434 27.89 22.07 13.48
C VAL A 434 27.75 21.16 14.70
N ALA A 435 27.57 19.85 14.52
CA ALA A 435 27.49 18.90 15.63
C ALA A 435 28.75 18.94 16.52
N GLN A 436 29.93 18.99 15.92
CA GLN A 436 31.20 19.08 16.64
C GLN A 436 31.36 20.40 17.40
N ARG A 437 30.95 21.53 16.79
CA ARG A 437 30.96 22.85 17.43
C ARG A 437 29.97 22.95 18.58
N LEU A 438 28.78 22.37 18.44
CA LEU A 438 27.80 22.31 19.53
C LEU A 438 28.34 21.51 20.72
N MET A 439 28.99 20.37 20.46
CA MET A 439 29.61 19.55 21.50
C MET A 439 30.76 20.27 22.24
N SER A 440 31.51 21.17 21.57
CA SER A 440 32.53 21.99 22.24
C SER A 440 31.96 23.16 23.04
N CYS A 441 30.70 23.52 22.79
CA CYS A 441 30.00 24.58 23.49
C CYS A 441 29.48 24.16 24.87
N VAL A 442 29.19 22.86 25.05
CA VAL A 442 28.49 22.32 26.22
C VAL A 442 29.39 21.48 27.13
N ARG A 443 28.90 21.12 28.31
CA ARG A 443 29.59 20.26 29.29
C ARG A 443 29.24 18.79 29.06
N GLU A 444 30.01 17.87 29.64
CA GLU A 444 29.76 16.42 29.51
C GLU A 444 28.39 15.97 30.05
N VAL A 445 27.85 16.69 31.05
CA VAL A 445 26.51 16.43 31.61
C VAL A 445 25.37 16.96 30.75
N ASP A 446 25.67 17.91 29.85
CA ASP A 446 24.70 18.45 28.90
C ASP A 446 24.48 17.45 27.77
N THR A 447 23.40 17.61 27.02
CA THR A 447 23.12 16.72 25.87
C THR A 447 22.87 17.56 24.64
N VAL A 448 23.59 17.27 23.55
CA VAL A 448 23.29 17.77 22.20
C VAL A 448 22.66 16.63 21.42
N SER A 449 21.55 16.88 20.73
CA SER A 449 20.90 15.93 19.84
C SER A 449 20.60 16.56 18.49
N ARG A 450 20.36 15.71 17.50
CA ARG A 450 19.82 16.11 16.20
C ARG A 450 18.42 15.51 16.02
N GLU A 451 17.43 16.37 15.80
CA GLU A 451 16.03 15.94 15.66
C GLU A 451 15.71 15.49 14.22
N GLY A 452 16.48 15.98 13.25
CA GLY A 452 16.34 15.67 11.83
C GLY A 452 16.61 16.91 10.98
N GLY A 453 16.99 16.75 9.71
CA GLY A 453 17.28 17.89 8.84
C GLY A 453 18.39 18.80 9.41
N ASP A 454 18.07 20.07 9.59
CA ASP A 454 18.90 21.15 10.13
C ASP A 454 18.58 21.51 11.59
N GLU A 455 17.79 20.69 12.29
CA GLU A 455 17.34 20.94 13.66
C GLU A 455 18.19 20.20 14.71
N PHE A 456 18.65 20.95 15.71
CA PHE A 456 19.40 20.44 16.87
C PHE A 456 18.72 20.83 18.18
N VAL A 457 18.86 20.00 19.20
CA VAL A 457 18.37 20.30 20.55
C VAL A 457 19.50 20.18 21.55
N VAL A 458 19.60 21.14 22.46
CA VAL A 458 20.53 21.11 23.60
C VAL A 458 19.76 21.10 24.91
N ILE A 459 20.06 20.13 25.76
CA ILE A 459 19.49 19.99 27.10
C ILE A 459 20.56 20.39 28.12
N LEU A 460 20.22 21.35 28.98
CA LEU A 460 21.08 21.85 30.06
C LEU A 460 20.43 21.49 31.41
N PRO A 461 20.83 20.38 32.05
CA PRO A 461 20.32 19.99 33.36
C PRO A 461 21.00 20.75 34.51
N ASP A 462 20.41 20.67 35.70
CA ASP A 462 20.97 21.17 36.98
C ASP A 462 21.33 22.67 36.97
N LEU A 463 20.48 23.49 36.35
CA LEU A 463 20.63 24.95 36.34
C LEU A 463 20.12 25.55 37.65
N GLU A 464 20.90 26.47 38.23
CA GLU A 464 20.50 27.21 39.43
C GLU A 464 19.42 28.25 39.15
N ARG A 465 19.50 28.88 37.98
CA ARG A 465 18.58 29.91 37.51
C ARG A 465 18.33 29.75 36.01
N PRO A 466 17.13 30.07 35.51
CA PRO A 466 16.82 29.93 34.09
C PRO A 466 17.73 30.80 33.20
N GLU A 467 18.16 31.98 33.66
CA GLU A 467 18.98 32.91 32.86
C GLU A 467 20.36 32.32 32.48
N ASN A 468 20.85 31.32 33.22
CA ASN A 468 22.13 30.67 32.92
C ASN A 468 22.15 29.96 31.55
N ALA A 469 20.97 29.58 31.03
CA ALA A 469 20.86 29.01 29.68
C ALA A 469 21.27 30.02 28.60
N ARG A 470 21.09 31.33 28.84
CA ARG A 470 21.47 32.38 27.89
C ARG A 470 22.96 32.36 27.61
N VAL A 471 23.78 32.11 28.63
CA VAL A 471 25.24 32.09 28.53
C VAL A 471 25.70 31.01 27.54
N VAL A 472 25.10 29.82 27.63
CA VAL A 472 25.40 28.71 26.70
C VAL A 472 24.87 29.02 25.30
N ALA A 473 23.66 29.57 25.19
CA ALA A 473 23.08 29.96 23.91
C ALA A 473 23.94 31.02 23.18
N ASP A 474 24.40 32.06 23.88
CA ASP A 474 25.28 33.09 23.31
C ASP A 474 26.64 32.52 22.91
N LYS A 475 27.17 31.52 23.66
CA LYS A 475 28.39 30.80 23.29
C LYS A 475 28.19 30.01 21.98
N ILE A 476 27.07 29.30 21.86
CA ILE A 476 26.73 28.55 20.64
C ILE A 476 26.59 29.48 19.45
N LEU A 477 25.86 30.59 19.60
CA LEU A 477 25.61 31.54 18.52
C LEU A 477 26.93 32.15 18.00
N LYS A 478 27.86 32.47 18.91
CA LYS A 478 29.21 32.93 18.55
C LYS A 478 30.05 31.87 17.84
N GLU A 479 30.01 30.62 18.29
CA GLU A 479 30.82 29.55 17.69
C GLU A 479 30.32 29.18 16.29
N LEU A 480 29.00 29.16 16.09
CA LEU A 480 28.40 28.83 14.79
C LEU A 480 28.55 29.96 13.76
N MET A 481 28.69 31.23 14.19
CA MET A 481 29.00 32.34 13.27
C MET A 481 30.38 32.23 12.60
N ARG A 482 31.31 31.40 13.11
CA ARG A 482 32.61 31.22 12.47
C ARG A 482 32.44 30.53 11.11
N PRO A 483 33.15 30.95 10.04
CA PRO A 483 32.99 30.34 8.73
C PRO A 483 33.37 28.84 8.74
N VAL A 484 32.76 28.09 7.83
CA VAL A 484 33.10 26.69 7.52
C VAL A 484 33.83 26.69 6.18
N ASP A 485 35.05 26.16 6.13
CA ASP A 485 35.77 25.99 4.87
C ASP A 485 35.33 24.69 4.20
N ILE A 486 34.76 24.80 3.00
CA ILE A 486 34.38 23.67 2.16
C ILE A 486 35.03 23.82 0.80
N SER A 487 36.01 22.97 0.50
CA SER A 487 36.73 22.97 -0.78
C SER A 487 37.30 24.35 -1.15
N GLY A 488 37.82 25.10 -0.17
CA GLY A 488 38.43 26.42 -0.38
C GLY A 488 37.44 27.59 -0.41
N HIS A 489 36.16 27.36 -0.07
CA HIS A 489 35.14 28.40 0.04
C HIS A 489 34.71 28.57 1.49
N GLU A 490 34.74 29.80 2.00
CA GLU A 490 34.24 30.11 3.34
C GLU A 490 32.72 30.32 3.33
N ILE A 491 32.00 29.43 4.01
CA ILE A 491 30.54 29.49 4.15
C ILE A 491 30.18 29.98 5.54
N HIS A 492 29.32 31.00 5.60
CA HIS A 492 28.77 31.51 6.85
C HIS A 492 27.37 30.95 7.05
N ILE A 493 27.17 30.25 8.17
CA ILE A 493 25.87 29.70 8.56
C ILE A 493 25.55 30.25 9.94
N THR A 494 24.33 30.76 10.08
CA THR A 494 23.83 31.26 11.36
C THR A 494 22.78 30.31 11.92
N THR A 495 22.42 30.49 13.18
CA THR A 495 21.36 29.69 13.80
C THR A 495 20.36 30.56 14.54
N SER A 496 19.10 30.15 14.49
CA SER A 496 18.05 30.71 15.33
C SER A 496 17.81 29.76 16.51
N ILE A 497 17.80 30.31 17.74
CA ILE A 497 17.72 29.52 18.98
C ILE A 497 16.48 29.92 19.78
N GLY A 498 15.67 28.93 20.14
CA GLY A 498 14.55 29.06 21.06
C GLY A 498 14.83 28.37 22.38
N ILE A 499 14.46 28.97 23.51
CA ILE A 499 14.74 28.42 24.84
C ILE A 499 13.46 28.25 25.64
N SER A 500 13.27 27.08 26.26
CA SER A 500 12.22 26.83 27.26
C SER A 500 12.78 26.19 28.53
N HIS A 501 12.08 26.38 29.65
CA HIS A 501 12.58 26.08 30.99
C HIS A 501 11.61 25.25 31.81
N TYR A 502 12.12 24.17 32.41
CA TYR A 502 11.47 23.51 33.53
C TYR A 502 11.82 24.23 34.85
N PRO A 503 10.86 24.43 35.77
CA PRO A 503 9.42 24.13 35.65
C PRO A 503 8.57 25.31 35.14
N ASN A 504 9.18 26.47 34.87
CA ASN A 504 8.48 27.74 34.61
C ASN A 504 7.58 27.71 33.37
N ASP A 505 8.09 27.17 32.26
CA ASP A 505 7.39 27.18 30.98
C ASP A 505 6.55 25.93 30.78
N ALA A 506 7.04 24.79 31.28
CA ALA A 506 6.33 23.51 31.24
C ALA A 506 6.90 22.50 32.25
N THR A 507 6.10 21.48 32.57
CA THR A 507 6.47 20.42 33.53
C THR A 507 6.67 19.04 32.91
N ASP A 508 6.44 18.91 31.60
CA ASP A 508 6.62 17.68 30.83
C ASP A 508 7.47 17.92 29.57
N VAL A 509 8.07 16.84 29.08
CA VAL A 509 8.98 16.82 27.92
C VAL A 509 8.33 17.41 26.66
N SER A 510 7.08 17.03 26.38
CA SER A 510 6.39 17.40 25.15
C SER A 510 6.12 18.90 25.08
N HIS A 511 5.62 19.50 26.16
CA HIS A 511 5.40 20.94 26.20
C HIS A 511 6.70 21.74 26.24
N LEU A 512 7.75 21.29 26.93
CA LEU A 512 9.06 21.96 26.90
C LEU A 512 9.64 22.04 25.49
N LEU A 513 9.66 20.91 24.77
CA LEU A 513 10.16 20.87 23.39
C LEU A 513 9.32 21.77 22.48
N LYS A 514 7.98 21.70 22.58
CA LYS A 514 7.07 22.55 21.80
C LYS A 514 7.28 24.04 22.09
N HIS A 515 7.52 24.40 23.34
CA HIS A 515 7.77 25.78 23.75
C HIS A 515 9.12 26.30 23.25
N ALA A 516 10.17 25.47 23.30
CA ALA A 516 11.47 25.83 22.74
C ALA A 516 11.43 25.97 21.21
N ASP A 517 10.75 25.06 20.51
CA ASP A 517 10.52 25.12 19.06
C ASP A 517 9.78 26.41 18.67
N ASN A 518 8.67 26.74 19.35
CA ASN A 518 7.96 27.98 19.07
C ASN A 518 8.83 29.23 19.29
N ALA A 519 9.65 29.24 20.34
CA ALA A 519 10.56 30.35 20.60
C ALA A 519 11.65 30.47 19.52
N MET A 520 12.10 29.35 18.96
CA MET A 520 13.07 29.29 17.87
C MET A 520 12.49 29.89 16.60
N TYR A 521 11.22 29.61 16.30
CA TYR A 521 10.50 30.30 15.21
C TYR A 521 10.44 31.82 15.42
N GLN A 522 10.19 32.30 16.64
CA GLN A 522 10.26 33.74 16.91
C GLN A 522 11.66 34.31 16.70
N ALA A 523 12.71 33.54 16.99
CA ALA A 523 14.07 33.96 16.67
C ALA A 523 14.26 34.12 15.15
N LYS A 524 13.66 33.24 14.34
CA LYS A 524 13.66 33.38 12.88
C LYS A 524 12.92 34.65 12.41
N ASP A 525 11.78 34.96 13.03
CA ASP A 525 10.96 36.12 12.67
C ASP A 525 11.61 37.44 13.13
N ALA A 526 12.32 37.41 14.26
CA ALA A 526 13.05 38.55 14.81
C ALA A 526 14.39 38.85 14.10
N GLY A 527 14.55 38.42 12.86
CA GLY A 527 15.73 38.71 12.02
C GLY A 527 16.74 37.56 11.89
N ARG A 528 16.47 36.37 12.46
CA ARG A 528 17.39 35.21 12.49
C ARG A 528 18.69 35.51 13.26
N ASN A 529 19.59 34.53 13.35
CA ASN A 529 20.86 34.66 14.08
C ASN A 529 20.69 35.26 15.50
N THR A 530 19.66 34.81 16.22
CA THR A 530 19.29 35.37 17.51
C THR A 530 18.69 34.31 18.43
N ILE A 531 18.46 34.70 19.68
CA ILE A 531 17.96 33.82 20.74
C ILE A 531 16.67 34.42 21.30
N ARG A 532 15.63 33.60 21.43
CA ARG A 532 14.37 33.96 22.09
C ARG A 532 14.02 32.96 23.18
N PHE A 533 13.55 33.49 24.31
CA PHE A 533 12.94 32.67 25.36
C PHE A 533 11.46 32.50 25.05
N PHE A 534 10.92 31.34 25.38
CA PHE A 534 9.49 31.11 25.36
C PHE A 534 8.79 32.08 26.32
N THR A 535 7.68 32.65 25.88
CA THR A 535 6.74 33.39 26.72
C THR A 535 5.35 32.82 26.51
N GLY A 536 4.50 32.82 27.55
CA GLY A 536 3.17 32.19 27.54
C GLY A 536 2.22 32.68 26.44
N ASP A 537 2.48 33.84 25.83
CA ASP A 537 1.71 34.43 24.72
C ASP A 537 1.83 33.64 23.40
N LEU A 538 2.67 32.61 23.35
CA LEU A 538 3.19 32.03 22.10
C LEU A 538 2.42 30.81 21.55
N ASN A 539 1.65 30.09 22.38
CA ASN A 539 0.78 29.00 21.86
C ASN A 539 -0.35 29.52 20.96
N PHE A 540 -0.69 30.81 21.04
CA PHE A 540 -1.74 31.45 20.25
C PHE A 540 -1.33 31.69 18.78
N LEU A 541 -0.04 31.97 18.52
CA LEU A 541 0.45 32.34 17.18
C LEU A 541 0.51 31.15 16.21
N LEU A 542 0.89 29.96 16.68
CA LEU A 542 1.03 28.77 15.82
C LEU A 542 -0.33 28.19 15.38
N SER A 543 -1.33 28.16 16.29
CA SER A 543 -2.71 27.80 15.93
C SER A 543 -3.37 28.84 15.02
N LYS A 544 -3.03 30.14 15.19
CA LYS A 544 -3.44 31.20 14.25
C LYS A 544 -2.90 30.94 12.84
N ARG A 545 -1.64 30.47 12.70
CA ARG A 545 -1.00 30.26 11.38
C ARG A 545 -1.76 29.29 10.47
N LEU A 546 -2.12 28.10 10.97
CA LEU A 546 -2.88 27.10 10.21
C LEU A 546 -4.30 27.59 9.85
N GLU A 547 -4.92 28.34 10.76
CA GLU A 547 -6.24 28.94 10.52
C GLU A 547 -6.17 30.03 9.43
N VAL A 548 -5.13 30.86 9.47
CA VAL A 548 -4.91 31.96 8.52
C VAL A 548 -4.58 31.40 7.14
N GLU A 549 -3.75 30.36 7.02
CA GLU A 549 -3.40 29.72 5.75
C GLU A 549 -4.62 29.21 4.96
N GLY A 550 -5.55 28.50 5.62
CA GLY A 550 -6.76 27.99 4.97
C GLY A 550 -7.81 29.07 4.65
N LYS A 551 -7.71 30.26 5.23
CA LYS A 551 -8.64 31.37 5.04
C LYS A 551 -8.15 32.38 4.01
N LEU A 552 -6.84 32.64 3.93
CA LEU A 552 -6.25 33.73 3.14
C LEU A 552 -6.58 33.64 1.64
N ARG A 553 -6.58 32.42 1.06
CA ARG A 553 -6.92 32.24 -0.36
C ARG A 553 -8.40 32.55 -0.65
N ARG A 554 -9.30 32.11 0.23
CA ARG A 554 -10.75 32.41 0.13
C ARG A 554 -11.03 33.90 0.35
N ALA A 555 -10.30 34.54 1.27
CA ALA A 555 -10.44 35.96 1.54
C ALA A 555 -10.11 36.84 0.32
N ILE A 556 -9.14 36.45 -0.51
CA ILE A 556 -8.83 37.14 -1.77
C ILE A 556 -10.00 37.01 -2.75
N GLU A 557 -10.56 35.80 -2.89
CA GLU A 557 -11.68 35.52 -3.80
C GLU A 557 -13.00 36.18 -3.35
N ASN A 558 -13.21 36.30 -2.04
CA ASN A 558 -14.42 36.88 -1.43
C ASN A 558 -14.36 38.41 -1.26
N GLU A 559 -13.31 39.08 -1.75
CA GLU A 559 -13.11 40.53 -1.59
C GLU A 559 -13.11 40.99 -0.10
N GLU A 560 -12.54 40.18 0.80
CA GLU A 560 -12.49 40.46 2.25
C GLU A 560 -11.39 41.46 2.64
N PHE A 561 -10.55 41.90 1.69
CA PHE A 561 -9.49 42.88 1.93
C PHE A 561 -9.97 44.29 1.62
N PHE A 562 -9.50 45.26 2.41
CA PHE A 562 -9.79 46.68 2.23
C PHE A 562 -8.58 47.53 2.61
N LEU A 563 -8.55 48.79 2.15
CA LEU A 563 -7.48 49.73 2.47
C LEU A 563 -7.94 50.77 3.50
N ARG A 564 -7.08 51.03 4.48
CA ARG A 564 -7.11 52.24 5.30
C ARG A 564 -6.04 53.20 4.79
N TYR A 565 -6.22 54.48 5.04
CA TYR A 565 -5.31 55.53 4.61
C TYR A 565 -4.80 56.28 5.83
N GLN A 566 -3.50 56.41 5.98
CA GLN A 566 -2.91 57.21 7.05
C GLN A 566 -2.28 58.49 6.48
N PRO A 567 -2.69 59.69 6.96
CA PRO A 567 -2.14 60.95 6.45
C PRO A 567 -0.65 61.13 6.81
N GLN A 568 0.13 61.59 5.83
CA GLN A 568 1.48 62.11 5.99
C GLN A 568 1.43 63.63 5.94
N VAL A 569 1.89 64.28 7.00
CA VAL A 569 1.69 65.72 7.23
C VAL A 569 3.01 66.45 7.17
N GLU A 570 3.04 67.54 6.39
CA GLU A 570 4.20 68.43 6.33
C GLU A 570 4.31 69.22 7.66
N ILE A 571 5.47 69.16 8.30
CA ILE A 571 5.68 69.77 9.63
C ILE A 571 5.57 71.29 9.58
N ALA A 572 6.01 71.90 8.48
CA ALA A 572 6.06 73.36 8.31
C ALA A 572 4.66 73.97 8.15
N THR A 573 3.79 73.34 7.36
CA THR A 573 2.48 73.89 7.00
C THR A 573 1.33 73.25 7.76
N GLY A 574 1.54 72.08 8.36
CA GLY A 574 0.49 71.27 8.96
C GLY A 574 -0.45 70.62 7.94
N ARG A 575 -0.10 70.65 6.65
CA ARG A 575 -0.93 70.15 5.56
C ARG A 575 -0.64 68.68 5.28
N ILE A 576 -1.69 67.95 4.91
CA ILE A 576 -1.59 66.61 4.35
C ILE A 576 -0.90 66.72 2.99
N SER A 577 0.21 66.00 2.87
CA SER A 577 1.07 65.95 1.69
C SER A 577 1.05 64.59 1.01
N GLY A 578 0.70 63.54 1.74
CA GLY A 578 0.60 62.17 1.27
C GLY A 578 -0.37 61.34 2.12
N MET A 579 -0.68 60.14 1.63
CA MET A 579 -1.50 59.13 2.29
C MET A 579 -0.84 57.77 2.13
N GLU A 580 -0.51 57.10 3.24
CA GLU A 580 -0.04 55.72 3.18
C GLU A 580 -1.22 54.76 3.10
N ALA A 581 -1.22 53.90 2.09
CA ALA A 581 -2.24 52.87 1.89
C ALA A 581 -1.90 51.60 2.68
N LEU A 582 -2.70 51.34 3.72
CA LEU A 582 -2.49 50.26 4.67
C LEU A 582 -3.56 49.19 4.49
N ILE A 583 -3.15 48.00 4.07
CA ILE A 583 -4.06 46.86 3.90
C ILE A 583 -4.67 46.43 5.25
N ARG A 584 -5.93 46.00 5.20
CA ARG A 584 -6.66 45.37 6.30
C ARG A 584 -7.44 44.17 5.75
N TRP A 585 -7.63 43.17 6.59
CA TRP A 585 -8.44 42.01 6.26
C TRP A 585 -9.66 41.97 7.17
N ASN A 586 -10.86 41.91 6.60
CA ASN A 586 -12.09 41.73 7.33
C ASN A 586 -12.42 40.24 7.44
N ASP A 587 -11.93 39.56 8.49
CA ASP A 587 -12.29 38.16 8.73
C ASP A 587 -13.73 38.08 9.26
N PRO A 588 -14.62 37.25 8.68
CA PRO A 588 -16.04 37.17 9.08
C PRO A 588 -16.28 36.81 10.56
N GLN A 589 -15.31 36.18 11.23
CA GLN A 589 -15.39 35.76 12.62
C GLN A 589 -14.64 36.71 13.56
N LYS A 590 -13.49 37.25 13.13
CA LYS A 590 -12.59 38.06 13.97
C LYS A 590 -12.69 39.57 13.73
N GLY A 591 -13.38 40.00 12.68
CA GLY A 591 -13.44 41.40 12.26
C GLY A 591 -12.12 41.86 11.62
N GLU A 592 -11.73 43.11 11.87
CA GLU A 592 -10.54 43.71 11.25
C GLU A 592 -9.23 43.11 11.79
N VAL A 593 -8.54 42.36 10.94
CA VAL A 593 -7.22 41.76 11.16
C VAL A 593 -6.13 42.66 10.58
N PHE A 594 -5.06 42.85 11.36
CA PHE A 594 -3.95 43.74 11.01
C PHE A 594 -2.86 43.05 10.18
N PRO A 595 -2.12 43.78 9.32
CA PRO A 595 -1.07 43.22 8.45
C PRO A 595 -0.08 42.27 9.14
N LYS A 596 0.39 42.65 10.34
CA LYS A 596 1.33 41.85 11.14
C LYS A 596 0.87 40.41 11.41
N ASP A 597 -0.43 40.16 11.40
CA ASP A 597 -1.01 38.85 11.71
C ASP A 597 -1.13 37.93 10.47
N PHE A 598 -1.04 38.48 9.24
CA PHE A 598 -1.31 37.70 8.02
C PHE A 598 -0.31 37.91 6.87
N ILE A 599 0.45 39.01 6.82
CA ILE A 599 1.39 39.29 5.72
C ILE A 599 2.49 38.23 5.67
N PHE A 600 3.06 37.84 6.82
CA PHE A 600 4.07 36.77 6.88
C PHE A 600 3.56 35.46 6.27
N VAL A 601 2.32 35.07 6.63
CA VAL A 601 1.68 33.86 6.07
C VAL A 601 1.46 34.01 4.57
N ALA A 602 1.04 35.18 4.10
CA ALA A 602 0.87 35.46 2.68
C ALA A 602 2.20 35.39 1.89
N GLU A 603 3.32 35.80 2.49
CA GLU A 603 4.65 35.72 1.86
C GLU A 603 5.12 34.28 1.68
N GLU A 604 4.99 33.45 2.73
CA GLU A 604 5.36 32.03 2.68
C GLU A 604 4.55 31.27 1.63
N LEU A 605 3.23 31.48 1.61
CA LEU A 605 2.32 30.84 0.65
C LEU A 605 2.43 31.41 -0.78
N GLY A 606 3.14 32.52 -0.95
CA GLY A 606 3.26 33.23 -2.22
C GLY A 606 2.01 33.99 -2.66
N LEU A 607 1.04 34.14 -1.78
CA LEU A 607 -0.16 34.94 -1.99
C LEU A 607 0.13 36.45 -1.93
N ILE A 608 1.26 36.85 -1.36
CA ILE A 608 1.66 38.27 -1.24
C ILE A 608 1.73 38.99 -2.59
N VAL A 609 2.06 38.28 -3.68
CA VAL A 609 2.12 38.89 -5.02
C VAL A 609 0.71 39.29 -5.49
N GLN A 610 -0.26 38.39 -5.35
CA GLN A 610 -1.66 38.66 -5.72
C GLN A 610 -2.26 39.76 -4.84
N LEU A 611 -2.00 39.71 -3.53
CA LEU A 611 -2.45 40.74 -2.60
C LEU A 611 -1.84 42.10 -2.92
N GLY A 612 -0.53 42.17 -3.15
CA GLY A 612 0.12 43.43 -3.44
C GLY A 612 -0.30 44.03 -4.78
N GLU A 613 -0.62 43.21 -5.79
CA GLU A 613 -1.25 43.69 -7.04
C GLU A 613 -2.64 44.29 -6.77
N TRP A 614 -3.45 43.62 -5.94
CA TRP A 614 -4.76 44.13 -5.55
C TRP A 614 -4.67 45.44 -4.73
N VAL A 615 -3.72 45.53 -3.78
CA VAL A 615 -3.46 46.75 -2.98
C VAL A 615 -3.07 47.90 -3.89
N PHE A 616 -2.09 47.69 -4.78
CA PHE A 616 -1.61 48.73 -5.68
C PHE A 616 -2.73 49.23 -6.60
N ARG A 617 -3.48 48.32 -7.20
CA ARG A 617 -4.62 48.66 -8.06
C ARG A 617 -5.67 49.48 -7.33
N THR A 618 -6.01 49.10 -6.09
CA THR A 618 -7.02 49.78 -5.28
C THR A 618 -6.54 51.16 -4.84
N ALA A 619 -5.27 51.29 -4.45
CA ALA A 619 -4.65 52.58 -4.16
C ALA A 619 -4.67 53.52 -5.38
N CYS A 620 -4.28 53.04 -6.56
CA CYS A 620 -4.33 53.84 -7.79
C CYS A 620 -5.75 54.29 -8.15
N ARG A 621 -6.77 53.42 -7.97
CA ARG A 621 -8.18 53.81 -8.16
C ARG A 621 -8.61 54.90 -7.19
N GLN A 622 -8.22 54.80 -5.91
CA GLN A 622 -8.54 55.81 -4.91
C GLN A 622 -7.87 57.15 -5.22
N LEU A 623 -6.58 57.13 -5.59
CA LEU A 623 -5.86 58.31 -6.04
C LEU A 623 -6.57 58.97 -7.23
N LYS A 624 -6.98 58.18 -8.22
CA LYS A 624 -7.72 58.71 -9.37
C LYS A 624 -9.07 59.32 -8.98
N ALA A 625 -9.75 58.73 -8.00
CA ALA A 625 -11.00 59.28 -7.49
C ALA A 625 -10.79 60.65 -6.84
N TRP A 626 -9.73 60.81 -6.04
CA TRP A 626 -9.36 62.11 -5.44
C TRP A 626 -8.99 63.16 -6.49
N GLU A 627 -8.27 62.77 -7.55
CA GLU A 627 -8.00 63.67 -8.69
C GLU A 627 -9.30 64.12 -9.38
N THR A 628 -10.23 63.19 -9.59
CA THR A 628 -11.50 63.46 -10.29
C THR A 628 -12.44 64.33 -9.46
N ASP A 629 -12.41 64.19 -8.13
CA ASP A 629 -13.12 65.04 -7.17
C ASP A 629 -12.52 66.47 -7.06
N GLY A 630 -11.44 66.77 -7.78
CA GLY A 630 -10.78 68.08 -7.76
C GLY A 630 -10.05 68.39 -6.46
N LEU A 631 -9.66 67.37 -5.70
CA LEU A 631 -8.97 67.55 -4.42
C LEU A 631 -7.50 67.95 -4.62
N PRO A 632 -6.87 68.57 -3.60
CA PRO A 632 -5.46 68.89 -3.65
C PRO A 632 -4.62 67.65 -3.98
N PRO A 633 -3.60 67.76 -4.85
CA PRO A 633 -2.77 66.63 -5.22
C PRO A 633 -1.99 66.14 -4.00
N VAL A 634 -2.16 64.86 -3.66
CA VAL A 634 -1.42 64.17 -2.58
C VAL A 634 -0.75 62.93 -3.13
N THR A 635 0.39 62.55 -2.57
CA THR A 635 1.01 61.27 -2.89
C THR A 635 0.26 60.13 -2.21
N ILE A 636 0.19 58.96 -2.85
CA ILE A 636 -0.25 57.73 -2.23
C ILE A 636 0.93 56.77 -2.13
N SER A 637 1.26 56.37 -0.91
CA SER A 637 2.41 55.50 -0.65
C SER A 637 1.93 54.07 -0.48
N VAL A 638 2.58 53.12 -1.16
CA VAL A 638 2.20 51.70 -1.20
C VAL A 638 3.41 50.83 -0.90
N ASN A 639 3.28 49.99 0.12
CA ASN A 639 4.28 49.02 0.53
C ASN A 639 4.48 47.90 -0.50
N ILE A 640 5.75 47.60 -0.81
CA ILE A 640 6.13 46.51 -1.72
C ILE A 640 6.89 45.42 -0.96
N SER A 641 6.41 44.18 -1.07
CA SER A 641 7.09 43.04 -0.44
C SER A 641 8.40 42.65 -1.14
N PRO A 642 9.37 42.05 -0.42
CA PRO A 642 10.59 41.45 -0.99
C PRO A 642 10.34 40.52 -2.17
N ARG A 643 9.27 39.72 -2.10
CA ARG A 643 8.94 38.76 -3.15
C ARG A 643 8.43 39.43 -4.42
N GLN A 644 7.68 40.53 -4.30
CA GLN A 644 7.24 41.32 -5.45
C GLN A 644 8.40 42.09 -6.07
N PHE A 645 9.26 42.71 -5.25
CA PHE A 645 10.36 43.53 -5.74
C PHE A 645 11.36 42.74 -6.59
N MET A 646 11.66 41.50 -6.18
CA MET A 646 12.54 40.62 -6.93
C MET A 646 11.92 40.06 -8.22
N SER A 647 10.62 40.28 -8.46
CA SER A 647 9.94 39.83 -9.67
C SER A 647 10.34 40.68 -10.87
N ARG A 648 10.87 40.05 -11.91
CA ARG A 648 11.13 40.71 -13.21
C ARG A 648 9.87 41.26 -13.88
N ARG A 649 8.67 40.85 -13.42
CA ARG A 649 7.39 41.33 -13.93
C ARG A 649 6.86 42.56 -13.18
N LEU A 650 7.52 43.00 -12.09
CA LEU A 650 7.03 44.10 -11.25
C LEU A 650 6.72 45.35 -12.09
N VAL A 651 7.73 45.92 -12.75
CA VAL A 651 7.57 47.18 -13.50
C VAL A 651 6.51 47.05 -14.61
N PRO A 652 6.52 46.02 -15.48
CA PRO A 652 5.44 45.81 -16.45
C PRO A 652 4.04 45.72 -15.83
N THR A 653 3.89 45.00 -14.71
CA THR A 653 2.59 44.82 -14.05
C THR A 653 2.09 46.12 -13.43
N LEU A 654 2.95 46.87 -12.72
CA LEU A 654 2.57 48.18 -12.15
C LEU A 654 2.18 49.18 -13.24
N LEU A 655 2.92 49.21 -14.35
CA LEU A 655 2.61 50.03 -15.51
C LEU A 655 1.25 49.71 -16.12
N ALA A 656 0.91 48.43 -16.25
CA ALA A 656 -0.39 48.01 -16.75
C ALA A 656 -1.52 48.49 -15.84
N MET A 657 -1.34 48.39 -14.51
CA MET A 657 -2.33 48.84 -13.53
C MET A 657 -2.49 50.37 -13.51
N ILE A 658 -1.41 51.13 -13.65
CA ILE A 658 -1.49 52.59 -13.81
C ILE A 658 -2.28 52.96 -15.07
N ARG A 659 -1.99 52.31 -16.22
CA ARG A 659 -2.72 52.57 -17.48
C ARG A 659 -4.21 52.24 -17.36
N GLU A 660 -4.53 51.14 -16.68
CA GLU A 660 -5.92 50.73 -16.44
C GLU A 660 -6.67 51.72 -15.54
N THR A 661 -6.03 52.19 -14.47
CA THR A 661 -6.68 53.07 -13.48
C THR A 661 -6.66 54.54 -13.88
N GLY A 662 -5.74 54.95 -14.76
CA GLY A 662 -5.57 56.35 -15.18
C GLY A 662 -4.97 57.25 -14.11
N ALA A 663 -4.40 56.68 -13.04
CA ALA A 663 -3.71 57.41 -11.99
C ALA A 663 -2.43 58.07 -12.52
N ASN A 664 -2.09 59.27 -12.05
CA ASN A 664 -0.85 59.91 -12.43
C ASN A 664 0.34 59.28 -11.66
N PRO A 665 1.35 58.69 -12.35
CA PRO A 665 2.49 58.06 -11.69
C PRO A 665 3.23 58.98 -10.72
N LYS A 666 3.23 60.29 -10.98
CA LYS A 666 3.91 61.31 -10.15
C LYS A 666 3.43 61.30 -8.69
N TYR A 667 2.18 60.91 -8.46
CA TYR A 667 1.57 60.86 -7.15
C TYR A 667 1.55 59.45 -6.55
N VAL A 668 2.20 58.47 -7.18
CA VAL A 668 2.36 57.12 -6.64
C VAL A 668 3.77 56.99 -6.07
N GLU A 669 3.86 56.64 -4.79
CA GLU A 669 5.11 56.37 -4.10
C GLU A 669 5.17 54.90 -3.70
N LEU A 670 6.28 54.23 -3.98
CA LEU A 670 6.51 52.85 -3.59
C LEU A 670 7.43 52.80 -2.39
N GLU A 671 6.98 52.15 -1.32
CA GLU A 671 7.74 51.99 -0.08
C GLU A 671 8.47 50.65 -0.10
N ILE A 672 9.78 50.72 0.14
CA ILE A 672 10.71 49.62 -0.02
C ILE A 672 11.64 49.61 1.17
N THR A 673 11.70 48.48 1.87
CA THR A 673 12.58 48.36 3.04
C THR A 673 14.06 48.39 2.65
N GLU A 674 14.89 48.91 3.54
CA GLU A 674 16.34 48.94 3.37
C GLU A 674 16.92 47.55 3.06
N THR A 675 16.51 46.55 3.84
CA THR A 675 16.99 45.16 3.70
C THR A 675 16.68 44.58 2.31
N MET A 676 15.57 44.98 1.70
CA MET A 676 15.17 44.54 0.36
C MET A 676 16.15 45.03 -0.71
N ILE A 677 16.57 46.30 -0.61
CA ILE A 677 17.50 46.93 -1.55
C ILE A 677 18.90 46.29 -1.46
N MET A 678 19.36 46.03 -0.23
CA MET A 678 20.74 45.58 0.01
C MET A 678 21.01 44.14 -0.43
N ARG A 679 19.97 43.33 -0.68
CA ARG A 679 20.14 41.93 -1.15
C ARG A 679 20.80 41.84 -2.53
N ASN A 680 20.46 42.75 -3.44
CA ASN A 680 21.06 42.83 -4.76
C ASN A 680 21.03 44.29 -5.23
N LEU A 681 22.03 45.06 -4.83
CA LEU A 681 22.06 46.50 -5.04
C LEU A 681 21.96 46.89 -6.53
N GLU A 682 22.68 46.20 -7.41
CA GLU A 682 22.76 46.56 -8.83
C GLU A 682 21.41 46.35 -9.53
N GLN A 683 20.77 45.19 -9.31
CA GLN A 683 19.44 44.92 -9.84
C GLN A 683 18.38 45.85 -9.21
N SER A 684 18.54 46.18 -7.93
CA SER A 684 17.63 47.10 -7.24
C SER A 684 17.71 48.48 -7.87
N VAL A 685 18.92 49.01 -8.07
CA VAL A 685 19.15 50.31 -8.73
C VAL A 685 18.49 50.33 -10.11
N GLU A 686 18.70 49.30 -10.94
CA GLU A 686 18.08 49.19 -12.27
C GLU A 686 16.55 49.22 -12.19
N THR A 687 15.95 48.45 -11.27
CA THR A 687 14.50 48.38 -11.08
C THR A 687 13.94 49.72 -10.62
N LEU A 688 14.60 50.38 -9.67
CA LEU A 688 14.19 51.68 -9.15
C LEU A 688 14.34 52.79 -10.21
N GLU A 689 15.40 52.76 -11.02
CA GLU A 689 15.57 53.68 -12.15
C GLU A 689 14.45 53.51 -13.18
N GLN A 690 14.04 52.26 -13.48
CA GLN A 690 12.90 51.99 -14.35
C GLN A 690 11.61 52.58 -13.76
N LEU A 691 11.33 52.38 -12.46
CA LEU A 691 10.15 52.94 -11.79
C LEU A 691 10.16 54.49 -11.82
N ARG A 692 11.33 55.09 -11.60
CA ARG A 692 11.55 56.54 -11.66
C ARG A 692 11.38 57.09 -13.08
N SER A 693 11.80 56.34 -14.10
CA SER A 693 11.63 56.73 -15.51
C SER A 693 10.15 56.84 -15.92
N VAL A 694 9.28 56.11 -15.24
CA VAL A 694 7.81 56.15 -15.40
C VAL A 694 7.18 57.32 -14.63
N GLY A 695 7.93 57.96 -13.74
CA GLY A 695 7.48 59.09 -12.92
C GLY A 695 7.06 58.72 -11.51
N MET A 696 7.15 57.45 -11.10
CA MET A 696 6.84 57.05 -9.72
C MET A 696 7.90 57.56 -8.73
N GLN A 697 7.48 57.73 -7.47
CA GLN A 697 8.34 58.04 -6.34
C GLN A 697 8.74 56.74 -5.62
N VAL A 698 9.87 56.77 -4.92
CA VAL A 698 10.41 55.61 -4.20
C VAL A 698 10.85 56.08 -2.82
N ALA A 699 10.23 55.53 -1.79
CA ALA A 699 10.61 55.75 -0.40
C ALA A 699 11.44 54.57 0.10
N VAL A 700 12.53 54.87 0.81
CA VAL A 700 13.24 53.86 1.62
C VAL A 700 12.56 53.80 2.98
N ASP A 701 12.02 52.63 3.30
CA ASP A 701 11.25 52.36 4.51
C ASP A 701 12.08 51.61 5.57
N ASP A 702 11.63 51.68 6.83
CA ASP A 702 12.29 51.09 8.02
C ASP A 702 13.78 51.47 8.19
N PHE A 703 14.15 52.71 7.84
CA PHE A 703 15.57 53.09 7.79
C PHE A 703 16.21 53.15 9.19
N GLY A 704 17.35 52.48 9.35
CA GLY A 704 18.17 52.51 10.57
C GLY A 704 18.12 51.22 11.41
N VAL A 705 17.20 50.29 11.11
CA VAL A 705 17.07 49.00 11.83
C VAL A 705 18.14 47.97 11.36
N GLY A 706 18.79 48.20 10.22
CA GLY A 706 19.81 47.32 9.61
C GLY A 706 21.24 47.90 9.54
N TYR A 707 22.19 47.10 9.04
CA TYR A 707 23.57 47.54 8.79
C TYR A 707 23.68 48.29 7.45
N SER A 708 23.46 49.61 7.46
CA SER A 708 23.56 50.43 6.25
C SER A 708 25.01 50.67 5.83
N SER A 709 25.32 50.44 4.55
CA SER A 709 26.50 51.03 3.92
C SER A 709 26.12 52.39 3.32
N LEU A 710 26.45 53.49 4.01
CA LEU A 710 26.24 54.88 3.55
C LEU A 710 26.65 55.11 2.08
N GLY A 711 27.72 54.44 1.63
CA GLY A 711 28.19 54.52 0.26
C GLY A 711 27.22 53.96 -0.78
N GLN A 712 26.43 52.94 -0.41
CA GLN A 712 25.44 52.31 -1.28
C GLN A 712 24.17 53.17 -1.40
N LEU A 713 23.77 53.83 -0.31
CA LEU A 713 22.59 54.69 -0.30
C LEU A 713 22.70 55.85 -1.31
N LYS A 714 23.91 56.39 -1.50
CA LYS A 714 24.20 57.44 -2.49
C LYS A 714 23.85 57.04 -3.93
N ARG A 715 23.87 55.74 -4.24
CA ARG A 715 23.60 55.22 -5.59
C ARG A 715 22.10 54.99 -5.86
N LEU A 716 21.26 55.07 -4.83
CA LEU A 716 19.85 54.75 -4.95
C LEU A 716 19.06 55.95 -5.48
N PRO A 717 18.21 55.78 -6.50
CA PRO A 717 17.36 56.84 -7.02
C PRO A 717 16.09 57.04 -6.16
N ALA A 718 16.23 57.02 -4.84
CA ALA A 718 15.15 57.26 -3.89
C ALA A 718 14.74 58.74 -3.87
N THR A 719 13.48 59.01 -3.52
CA THR A 719 12.92 60.36 -3.37
C THR A 719 12.73 60.75 -1.92
N SER A 720 12.47 59.77 -1.07
CA SER A 720 12.12 59.96 0.33
C SER A 720 12.71 58.84 1.19
N MET A 721 12.78 59.12 2.48
CA MET A 721 13.24 58.19 3.51
C MET A 721 12.29 58.29 4.70
N LYS A 722 11.82 57.13 5.17
CA LYS A 722 10.98 57.01 6.35
C LYS A 722 11.83 56.54 7.53
N ILE A 723 11.77 57.30 8.63
CA ILE A 723 12.46 56.94 9.89
C ILE A 723 11.52 56.03 10.67
N ASP A 724 11.99 54.82 10.98
CA ASP A 724 11.21 53.83 11.72
C ASP A 724 10.77 54.34 13.10
N ARG A 725 9.58 53.90 13.51
CA ARG A 725 8.98 54.25 14.80
C ARG A 725 9.88 53.93 15.99
N SER A 726 10.73 52.90 15.93
CA SER A 726 11.60 52.53 17.06
C SER A 726 12.56 53.65 17.47
N PHE A 727 13.00 54.49 16.52
CA PHE A 727 13.84 55.65 16.79
C PHE A 727 13.04 56.86 17.30
N ILE A 728 11.76 56.95 16.95
CA ILE A 728 10.89 58.07 17.35
C ILE A 728 10.23 57.84 18.72
N ALA A 729 9.93 56.59 19.07
CA ALA A 729 9.12 56.24 20.23
C ALA A 729 9.64 56.83 21.56
N ASN A 730 10.96 56.89 21.74
CA ASN A 730 11.61 57.32 22.99
C ASN A 730 12.21 58.73 22.93
N VAL A 731 11.98 59.47 21.84
CA VAL A 731 12.49 60.83 21.67
C VAL A 731 11.50 61.83 22.30
N PRO A 732 11.96 62.87 23.02
CA PRO A 732 13.36 63.31 23.17
C PRO A 732 14.10 62.77 24.42
N ASP A 733 13.45 61.95 25.24
CA ASP A 733 13.99 61.57 26.56
C ASP A 733 15.22 60.64 26.49
N ASP A 734 15.29 59.77 25.48
CA ASP A 734 16.45 58.92 25.22
C ASP A 734 17.48 59.62 24.33
N THR A 735 18.58 60.04 24.95
CA THR A 735 19.72 60.66 24.25
C THR A 735 20.30 59.82 23.11
N SER A 736 20.24 58.49 23.19
CA SER A 736 20.74 57.60 22.14
C SER A 736 19.84 57.65 20.91
N SER A 737 18.53 57.37 21.08
CA SER A 737 17.52 57.49 20.02
C SER A 737 17.46 58.89 19.42
N GLY A 738 17.60 59.94 20.25
CA GLY A 738 17.67 61.33 19.80
C GLY A 738 18.85 61.58 18.86
N SER A 739 20.07 61.20 19.29
CA SER A 739 21.28 61.39 18.50
C SER A 739 21.25 60.64 17.16
N ILE A 740 20.68 59.42 17.15
CA ILE A 740 20.54 58.63 15.92
C ILE A 740 19.53 59.28 14.97
N THR A 741 18.37 59.70 15.48
CA THR A 741 17.35 60.39 14.68
C THR A 741 17.90 61.67 14.05
N GLU A 742 18.66 62.46 14.80
CA GLU A 742 19.34 63.66 14.29
C GLU A 742 20.33 63.34 13.16
N ALA A 743 21.14 62.28 13.34
CA ALA A 743 22.09 61.85 12.33
C ALA A 743 21.38 61.39 11.04
N ILE A 744 20.27 60.66 11.15
CA ILE A 744 19.47 60.20 10.01
C ILE A 744 18.89 61.40 9.24
N ILE A 745 18.27 62.36 9.94
CA ILE A 745 17.69 63.55 9.31
C ILE A 745 18.78 64.35 8.59
N ALA A 746 19.91 64.59 9.26
CA ALA A 746 21.02 65.34 8.69
C ALA A 746 21.60 64.66 7.43
N MET A 747 21.76 63.34 7.46
CA MET A 747 22.24 62.55 6.34
C MET A 747 21.28 62.61 5.14
N ALA A 748 19.98 62.33 5.36
CA ALA A 748 18.98 62.32 4.31
C ALA A 748 18.89 63.68 3.59
N LYS A 749 18.96 64.78 4.35
CA LYS A 749 19.02 66.15 3.82
C LYS A 749 20.23 66.38 2.93
N ARG A 750 21.41 65.85 3.29
CA ARG A 750 22.63 65.92 2.46
C ARG A 750 22.52 65.12 1.17
N LEU A 751 21.75 64.03 1.20
CA LEU A 751 21.42 63.20 0.04
C LEU A 751 20.24 63.76 -0.77
N LYS A 752 19.66 64.90 -0.36
CA LYS A 752 18.48 65.53 -0.97
C LYS A 752 17.24 64.62 -0.97
N LEU A 753 17.14 63.74 0.03
CA LEU A 753 15.97 62.90 0.26
C LEU A 753 15.01 63.62 1.20
N ARG A 754 13.71 63.55 0.91
CA ARG A 754 12.67 64.02 1.82
C ARG A 754 12.54 63.07 3.01
N VAL A 755 12.50 63.58 4.23
CA VAL A 755 12.40 62.77 5.45
C VAL A 755 10.98 62.77 6.00
N ILE A 756 10.49 61.57 6.30
CA ILE A 756 9.19 61.34 6.94
C ILE A 756 9.45 60.57 8.24
N ALA A 757 9.07 61.13 9.38
CA ALA A 757 9.18 60.43 10.67
C ALA A 757 7.91 59.64 10.98
N GLU A 758 8.03 58.35 11.28
CA GLU A 758 6.90 57.48 11.58
C GLU A 758 6.63 57.32 13.07
N GLY A 759 5.39 56.98 13.41
CA GLY A 759 5.00 56.67 14.78
C GLY A 759 5.03 57.87 15.72
N VAL A 760 4.84 59.10 15.21
CA VAL A 760 4.74 60.30 16.05
C VAL A 760 3.40 60.29 16.79
N GLU A 761 3.47 60.18 18.11
CA GLU A 761 2.32 60.04 19.01
C GLU A 761 2.16 61.24 19.94
N THR A 762 3.25 61.95 20.26
CA THR A 762 3.23 63.05 21.23
C THR A 762 3.65 64.38 20.61
N ARG A 763 3.22 65.49 21.22
CA ARG A 763 3.62 66.82 20.76
C ARG A 763 5.12 67.07 20.94
N GLN A 764 5.72 66.50 21.98
CA GLN A 764 7.15 66.61 22.25
C GLN A 764 8.00 65.96 21.14
N GLN A 765 7.59 64.80 20.63
CA GLN A 765 8.23 64.16 19.46
C GLN A 765 8.15 65.07 18.23
N LEU A 766 6.97 65.65 17.95
CA LEU A 766 6.80 66.57 16.82
C LEU A 766 7.66 67.84 16.96
N ASP A 767 7.75 68.41 18.16
CA ASP A 767 8.55 69.60 18.40
C ASP A 767 10.05 69.31 18.28
N PHE A 768 10.51 68.13 18.71
CA PHE A 768 11.87 67.65 18.44
C PHE A 768 12.16 67.50 16.94
N LEU A 769 11.25 66.87 16.18
CA LEU A 769 11.39 66.71 14.73
C LEU A 769 11.40 68.05 14.01
N ARG A 770 10.58 69.02 14.47
CA ARG A 770 10.57 70.39 13.96
C ARG A 770 11.90 71.10 14.24
N ALA A 771 12.45 70.97 15.44
CA ALA A 771 13.74 71.56 15.81
C ALA A 771 14.89 70.99 14.95
N ASN A 772 14.80 69.72 14.58
CA ASN A 772 15.77 69.05 13.72
C ASN A 772 15.47 69.18 12.21
N HIS A 773 14.51 70.02 11.83
CA HIS A 773 14.14 70.30 10.44
C HIS A 773 13.71 69.07 9.62
N CYS A 774 13.04 68.10 10.24
CA CYS A 774 12.35 67.04 9.52
C CYS A 774 11.23 67.64 8.64
N GLU A 775 11.05 67.17 7.41
CA GLU A 775 10.08 67.76 6.48
C GLU A 775 8.63 67.32 6.77
N ALA A 776 8.41 66.03 7.05
CA ALA A 776 7.09 65.47 7.27
C ALA A 776 7.05 64.43 8.39
N PHE A 777 5.85 64.14 8.87
CA PHE A 777 5.62 63.10 9.86
C PHE A 777 4.32 62.34 9.60
N GLN A 778 4.25 61.13 10.17
CA GLN A 778 3.08 60.28 10.18
C GLN A 778 2.97 59.64 11.57
N GLY A 779 1.76 59.61 12.12
CA GLY A 779 1.53 58.98 13.41
C GLY A 779 0.20 59.35 14.05
N TYR A 780 -0.08 58.73 15.20
CA TYR A 780 -1.37 58.86 15.87
C TYR A 780 -1.61 60.24 16.49
N LEU A 781 -0.56 61.07 16.60
CA LEU A 781 -0.70 62.47 16.98
C LEU A 781 -1.65 63.23 16.03
N PHE A 782 -1.58 62.94 14.73
CA PHE A 782 -2.44 63.58 13.73
C PHE A 782 -3.69 62.76 13.46
N SER A 783 -3.51 61.51 13.05
CA SER A 783 -4.62 60.59 12.79
C SER A 783 -4.16 59.14 12.83
N LYS A 784 -5.04 58.27 13.32
CA LYS A 784 -4.96 56.83 13.05
C LYS A 784 -5.27 56.56 11.56
N PRO A 785 -4.96 55.37 11.04
CA PRO A 785 -5.41 54.97 9.71
C PRO A 785 -6.94 55.02 9.60
N VAL A 786 -7.46 55.71 8.58
CA VAL A 786 -8.90 55.97 8.39
C VAL A 786 -9.44 55.32 7.12
N THR A 787 -10.77 55.28 6.96
CA THR A 787 -11.40 54.84 5.69
C THR A 787 -11.10 55.81 4.53
N ALA A 788 -11.33 55.36 3.30
CA ALA A 788 -11.33 56.22 2.12
C ALA A 788 -12.26 57.43 2.26
N LEU A 789 -13.45 57.24 2.87
CA LEU A 789 -14.43 58.31 3.05
C LEU A 789 -13.93 59.39 4.01
N GLU A 790 -13.38 58.98 5.15
CA GLU A 790 -12.79 59.88 6.14
C GLU A 790 -11.55 60.60 5.59
N ALA A 791 -10.67 59.88 4.88
CA ALA A 791 -9.52 60.48 4.21
C ALA A 791 -9.96 61.55 3.18
N THR A 792 -11.00 61.25 2.40
CA THR A 792 -11.61 62.20 1.46
C THR A 792 -12.15 63.43 2.18
N ALA A 793 -12.81 63.25 3.34
CA ALA A 793 -13.30 64.36 4.14
C ALA A 793 -12.17 65.24 4.70
N MET A 794 -11.04 64.65 5.13
CA MET A 794 -9.85 65.39 5.57
C MET A 794 -9.26 66.23 4.44
N LEU A 795 -9.14 65.66 3.23
CA LEU A 795 -8.65 66.39 2.06
C LEU A 795 -9.59 67.52 1.62
N LYS A 796 -10.92 67.31 1.69
CA LYS A 796 -11.93 68.35 1.43
C LYS A 796 -11.85 69.48 2.44
N ALA A 797 -11.70 69.16 3.73
CA ALA A 797 -11.54 70.17 4.78
C ALA A 797 -10.28 71.02 4.57
N GLN A 798 -9.16 70.39 4.15
CA GLN A 798 -7.94 71.11 3.78
C GLN A 798 -8.16 72.03 2.57
N ALA A 799 -8.84 71.56 1.53
CA ALA A 799 -9.13 72.37 0.34
C ALA A 799 -10.04 73.57 0.65
N ALA A 800 -11.00 73.40 1.56
CA ALA A 800 -11.88 74.49 2.01
C ALA A 800 -11.10 75.57 2.78
N ALA A 801 -10.10 75.19 3.58
CA ALA A 801 -9.23 76.14 4.28
C ALA A 801 -8.34 76.97 3.32
N ASP A 802 -8.11 76.48 2.10
CA ASP A 802 -7.34 77.19 1.06
C ASP A 802 -8.16 78.15 0.21
N THR A 803 -9.50 78.08 0.31
CA THR A 803 -10.37 78.98 -0.44
C THR A 803 -10.52 80.27 0.37
N PRO A 804 -10.01 81.43 -0.09
CA PRO A 804 -10.17 82.67 0.65
C PRO A 804 -11.67 82.98 0.77
N THR A 805 -12.16 83.16 2.00
CA THR A 805 -13.51 83.67 2.25
C THR A 805 -13.63 85.08 1.63
N PRO A 806 -14.73 85.40 0.91
CA PRO A 806 -14.91 86.71 0.25
C PRO A 806 -15.12 87.91 1.19
N GLU A 807 -14.73 87.85 2.46
CA GLU A 807 -14.96 88.92 3.45
C GLU A 807 -13.72 89.74 3.83
N ALA A 808 -12.53 89.42 3.30
CA ALA A 808 -11.30 90.15 3.63
C ALA A 808 -10.87 91.22 2.59
N ALA A 809 -11.78 91.64 1.69
CA ALA A 809 -11.52 92.70 0.69
C ALA A 809 -12.20 94.04 0.99
N ALA A 810 -12.74 94.23 2.20
CA ALA A 810 -13.28 95.50 2.64
C ALA A 810 -12.85 95.81 4.08
N HIS A 811 -11.61 96.26 4.26
CA HIS A 811 -11.23 97.22 5.31
C HIS A 811 -9.91 97.92 4.98
#